data_AF-A0A1S9PAB2-F1
#
_entry.id   AF-A0A1S9PAB2-F1
#
_cell.length_a   1.000
_cell.length_b   1.000
_cell.length_c   1.000
_cell.angle_alpha   90.00
_cell.angle_beta   90.00
_cell.angle_gamma   90.00
#
_symmetry.space_group_name_H-M   'P 1'
#
loop_
_entity.id
_entity.type
_entity.pdbx_description
1 polymer ?
#
loop_
_entity_poly.entity_id
_entity_poly.type
_entity_poly.pdbx_seq_one_letter_code
_entity_poly.pdbx_strand_id
1 'polypeptide(L)'
;MANLVLNKIYFKLLTPIIPIYVSAEIFPGAKKKTADFFADFAPADLVEGNAELFYSFAAHEHAQACSLNLLNNRYFFKPYVTRQLRSYFEDQGLMTLDDFVNGLQLWRTAGAKNNFTVYDKISLRQVTLDNVSRLEMLISYDGQSLVSQQPLSTLHTQASYAKYIAGGAIHKLDKQNPPAAEDVYPVLGYELRKALNMPSEHDPTRNTYKEYYEKISEFYTTYLQGKQVGENLQFFDSGFKQLKEQEIWKTKFVSNKLRFGNDGEDNSIYSGLKRYGPYSAPDSENLRFIFVYKPAHAAAAKKLHLTLTQGLQDGAFAPGLKDYVKVNYRMGDPHRIVLDSNDPVNELEAKIADYPFSADLRYFVIYLTDHNRFESEDENEEEYYKVKYLLLNRGILSQFIWHKNILANNFRFHLPNIQVAILAKLGGIPWKLDTFSDDKLIIGFGVKKINNEEFLGNSLFFKEDGTFHKFESFQHGNIQTIGDALKHNIESVLQQDDLKISKLVIHYYKTLNDEEGRAIEKTLKFFNLDIPFVVLTINDSKSKDYVFFDTQYSNIMPVSGTIIELKWKSEYLLSNNMRHDELQSYRIWQYPFPLKIKVNKPENVLHDIFDVKQLIDQVYSFSRIYWKSIGQASLPVTISYSKIVADLAAHFPDHELPQNPVAHTNLWFL
;
A
#
# COMPACT_ATOMS: atom_id res chain seq x y z
N MET A 1 -3.21 14.02 29.19
CA MET A 1 -2.44 12.82 28.79
C MET A 1 -2.91 12.44 27.41
N ALA A 2 -2.01 12.22 26.45
CA ALA A 2 -2.43 11.85 25.10
C ALA A 2 -3.14 10.49 25.15
N ASN A 3 -4.36 10.39 24.61
CA ASN A 3 -5.17 9.15 24.62
C ASN A 3 -4.76 8.13 23.55
N LEU A 4 -3.55 8.31 23.01
CA LEU A 4 -3.05 7.47 21.94
C LEU A 4 -2.26 6.30 22.51
N VAL A 5 -2.60 5.10 22.07
CA VAL A 5 -1.86 3.88 22.40
C VAL A 5 -1.31 3.24 21.14
N LEU A 6 -0.08 2.74 21.21
CA LEU A 6 0.57 1.95 20.16
C LEU A 6 0.45 0.47 20.52
N ASN A 7 0.23 -0.42 19.54
CA ASN A 7 0.10 -1.88 19.71
C ASN A 7 1.39 -2.61 20.18
N LYS A 8 2.11 -2.02 21.11
CA LYS A 8 3.25 -2.61 21.82
C LYS A 8 2.85 -2.93 23.25
N ILE A 9 3.25 -4.09 23.72
CA ILE A 9 3.17 -4.50 25.13
C ILE A 9 4.57 -4.64 25.69
N TYR A 10 4.65 -4.72 27.01
CA TYR A 10 5.91 -4.86 27.73
C TYR A 10 6.04 -6.23 28.38
N PHE A 11 7.27 -6.71 28.48
CA PHE A 11 7.65 -7.86 29.30
C PHE A 11 9.06 -7.67 29.85
N LYS A 12 9.49 -8.54 30.77
CA LYS A 12 10.86 -8.57 31.29
C LYS A 12 11.37 -10.01 31.39
N LEU A 13 12.69 -10.16 31.42
CA LEU A 13 13.32 -11.39 31.84
C LEU A 13 13.39 -11.43 33.38
N LEU A 14 13.12 -12.60 33.95
CA LEU A 14 13.32 -12.85 35.39
C LEU A 14 14.81 -13.12 35.69
N THR A 15 15.48 -13.86 34.80
CA THR A 15 16.93 -14.11 34.81
C THR A 15 17.51 -13.99 33.39
N PRO A 16 18.63 -13.26 33.20
CA PRO A 16 19.31 -13.20 31.91
C PRO A 16 20.15 -14.47 31.60
N ILE A 17 20.43 -15.28 32.61
CA ILE A 17 21.23 -16.51 32.50
C ILE A 17 20.27 -17.69 32.31
N ILE A 18 20.45 -18.41 31.21
CA ILE A 18 19.61 -19.55 30.84
C ILE A 18 20.46 -20.77 30.44
N PRO A 19 19.95 -22.00 30.55
CA PRO A 19 20.59 -23.15 29.94
C PRO A 19 20.46 -23.09 28.41
N ILE A 20 21.55 -23.44 27.72
CA ILE A 20 21.58 -23.77 26.29
C ILE A 20 22.32 -25.09 26.13
N TYR A 21 21.84 -25.97 25.26
CA TYR A 21 22.42 -27.30 25.05
C TYR A 21 23.10 -27.32 23.70
N VAL A 22 24.40 -27.63 23.67
CA VAL A 22 25.27 -27.52 22.49
C VAL A 22 25.91 -28.87 22.16
N SER A 23 25.98 -29.24 20.89
CA SER A 23 26.60 -30.48 20.41
C SER A 23 27.34 -30.27 19.08
N ALA A 24 28.35 -31.10 18.83
CA ALA A 24 28.99 -31.19 17.52
C ALA A 24 28.13 -31.99 16.52
N GLU A 25 27.24 -32.85 17.01
CA GLU A 25 26.36 -33.68 16.17
C GLU A 25 24.95 -33.07 16.07
N ILE A 26 24.30 -33.27 14.92
CA ILE A 26 22.92 -32.85 14.75
C ILE A 26 21.99 -33.71 15.62
N PHE A 27 21.03 -33.08 16.27
CA PHE A 27 19.99 -33.76 17.05
C PHE A 27 18.61 -33.16 16.76
N PRO A 28 17.51 -33.89 17.04
CA PRO A 28 16.15 -33.44 16.75
C PRO A 28 15.84 -32.04 17.29
N GLY A 29 15.40 -31.15 16.40
CA GLY A 29 15.03 -29.77 16.75
C GLY A 29 16.21 -28.82 17.00
N ALA A 30 17.45 -29.27 16.80
CA ALA A 30 18.63 -28.42 16.94
C ALA A 30 18.72 -27.38 15.81
N LYS A 31 19.24 -26.20 16.16
CA LYS A 31 19.62 -25.15 15.21
C LYS A 31 21.13 -25.15 15.03
N LYS A 32 21.62 -24.83 13.82
CA LYS A 32 23.05 -24.82 13.51
C LYS A 32 23.62 -23.40 13.52
N LYS A 33 24.84 -23.22 14.05
CA LYS A 33 25.62 -21.98 13.92
C LYS A 33 27.12 -22.23 13.84
N THR A 34 27.88 -21.23 13.38
CA THR A 34 29.34 -21.29 13.41
C THR A 34 29.83 -21.35 14.85
N ALA A 35 30.88 -22.13 15.10
CA ALA A 35 31.35 -22.42 16.46
C ALA A 35 31.73 -21.14 17.25
N ASP A 36 32.22 -20.10 16.57
CA ASP A 36 32.57 -18.80 17.17
C ASP A 36 31.43 -18.16 17.97
N PHE A 37 30.16 -18.43 17.63
CA PHE A 37 29.01 -17.90 18.39
C PHE A 37 28.92 -18.45 19.82
N PHE A 38 29.67 -19.51 20.12
CA PHE A 38 29.64 -20.24 21.38
C PHE A 38 30.90 -20.01 22.23
N ALA A 39 31.92 -19.33 21.70
CA ALA A 39 33.23 -19.17 22.33
C ALA A 39 33.17 -18.59 23.76
N ASP A 40 32.18 -17.74 24.04
CA ASP A 40 32.03 -17.06 25.32
C ASP A 40 31.41 -17.93 26.44
N PHE A 41 30.80 -19.08 26.11
CA PHE A 41 30.02 -19.85 27.08
C PHE A 41 30.03 -21.37 26.89
N ALA A 42 30.54 -21.89 25.77
CA ALA A 42 30.75 -23.32 25.55
C ALA A 42 32.23 -23.70 25.82
N PRO A 43 32.53 -24.99 26.09
CA PRO A 43 33.90 -25.45 26.28
C PRO A 43 34.79 -25.18 25.06
N ALA A 44 36.03 -24.78 25.29
CA ALA A 44 36.98 -24.41 24.23
C ALA A 44 37.30 -25.59 23.29
N ASP A 45 37.41 -26.81 23.82
CA ASP A 45 37.64 -28.03 23.04
C ASP A 45 36.47 -28.33 22.07
N LEU A 46 35.24 -28.06 22.50
CA LEU A 46 34.06 -28.20 21.65
C LEU A 46 34.05 -27.14 20.53
N VAL A 47 34.50 -25.91 20.82
CA VAL A 47 34.52 -24.80 19.86
C VAL A 47 35.69 -24.90 18.88
N GLU A 48 36.91 -25.12 19.35
CA GLU A 48 38.13 -25.18 18.53
C GLU A 48 38.16 -26.41 17.60
N GLY A 49 37.49 -27.50 17.99
CA GLY A 49 37.42 -28.74 17.21
C GLY A 49 36.40 -28.75 16.07
N ASN A 50 35.54 -27.73 15.96
CA ASN A 50 34.38 -27.75 15.05
C ASN A 50 34.21 -26.43 14.29
N ALA A 51 33.89 -26.49 13.00
CA ALA A 51 33.52 -25.29 12.24
C ALA A 51 32.10 -24.80 12.58
N GLU A 52 31.21 -25.74 12.89
CA GLU A 52 29.79 -25.51 13.19
C GLU A 52 29.36 -26.35 14.38
N LEU A 53 28.43 -25.82 15.17
CA LEU A 53 27.81 -26.49 16.31
C LEU A 53 26.28 -26.41 16.21
N PHE A 54 25.64 -27.39 16.83
CA PHE A 54 24.20 -27.53 16.93
C PHE A 54 23.74 -27.15 18.34
N TYR A 55 22.64 -26.41 18.45
CA TYR A 55 22.14 -25.94 19.74
C TYR A 55 20.62 -26.04 19.88
N SER A 56 20.17 -26.17 21.12
CA SER A 56 18.76 -26.12 21.52
C SER A 56 18.62 -25.47 22.89
N PHE A 57 17.44 -24.94 23.18
CA PHE A 57 17.07 -24.50 24.53
C PHE A 57 16.26 -25.59 25.29
N ALA A 58 16.09 -26.79 24.71
CA ALA A 58 15.65 -27.99 25.44
C ALA A 58 16.87 -28.84 25.72
N ALA A 59 16.81 -29.53 26.86
CA ALA A 59 17.70 -30.62 27.14
C ALA A 59 17.65 -31.69 26.05
N HIS A 60 18.82 -32.23 25.71
CA HIS A 60 18.96 -33.36 24.82
C HIS A 60 20.13 -34.21 25.32
N GLU A 61 20.00 -35.54 25.26
CA GLU A 61 20.99 -36.47 25.81
C GLU A 61 22.38 -36.36 25.15
N HIS A 62 22.41 -36.07 23.85
CA HIS A 62 23.63 -35.89 23.06
C HIS A 62 24.15 -34.44 23.04
N ALA A 63 23.64 -33.56 23.90
CA ALA A 63 24.03 -32.15 23.93
C ALA A 63 24.49 -31.72 25.33
N GLN A 64 25.60 -31.00 25.38
CA GLN A 64 26.18 -30.49 26.61
C GLN A 64 25.45 -29.22 27.07
N ALA A 65 25.01 -29.21 28.32
CA ALA A 65 24.41 -28.03 28.94
C ALA A 65 25.50 -26.96 29.20
N CYS A 66 25.26 -25.76 28.70
CA CYS A 66 26.09 -24.57 28.86
C CYS A 66 25.25 -23.43 29.46
N SER A 67 25.91 -22.50 30.17
CA SER A 67 25.25 -21.36 30.80
C SER A 67 25.36 -20.12 29.92
N LEU A 68 24.23 -19.67 29.36
CA LEU A 68 24.19 -18.57 28.41
C LEU A 68 23.64 -17.31 29.06
N ASN A 69 24.42 -16.23 29.06
CA ASN A 69 23.91 -14.89 29.36
C ASN A 69 23.35 -14.23 28.09
N LEU A 70 22.02 -14.09 28.02
CA LEU A 70 21.30 -13.51 26.89
C LEU A 70 21.63 -12.03 26.61
N LEU A 71 22.14 -11.29 27.60
CA LEU A 71 22.46 -9.87 27.45
C LEU A 71 23.79 -9.64 26.75
N ASN A 72 24.76 -10.52 27.03
CA ASN A 72 26.06 -10.54 26.35
C ASN A 72 25.93 -11.18 24.96
N ASN A 73 25.04 -12.16 24.83
CA ASN A 73 24.86 -12.95 23.62
C ASN A 73 23.50 -12.66 22.93
N ARG A 74 23.32 -11.41 22.49
CA ARG A 74 22.04 -10.89 21.96
C ARG A 74 21.47 -11.69 20.79
N TYR A 75 22.31 -12.40 20.03
CA TYR A 75 21.89 -13.28 18.92
C TYR A 75 20.86 -14.32 19.38
N PHE A 76 21.06 -14.91 20.56
CA PHE A 76 20.22 -16.00 21.06
C PHE A 76 18.93 -15.52 21.74
N PHE A 77 18.80 -14.22 22.01
CA PHE A 77 17.66 -13.65 22.71
C PHE A 77 16.33 -13.91 21.98
N LYS A 78 16.24 -13.48 20.73
CA LYS A 78 15.02 -13.63 19.93
C LYS A 78 14.67 -15.11 19.72
N PRO A 79 15.60 -16.00 19.32
CA PRO A 79 15.36 -17.44 19.26
C PRO A 79 14.82 -18.04 20.58
N TYR A 80 15.35 -17.59 21.73
CA TYR A 80 14.88 -18.04 23.05
C TYR A 80 13.44 -17.60 23.32
N VAL A 81 13.15 -16.30 23.19
CA VAL A 81 11.80 -15.75 23.44
C VAL A 81 10.76 -16.37 22.51
N THR A 82 11.04 -16.47 21.21
CA THR A 82 10.13 -17.08 20.23
C THR A 82 9.79 -18.52 20.61
N ARG A 83 10.78 -19.29 21.09
CA ARG A 83 10.57 -20.67 21.53
C ARG A 83 9.72 -20.76 22.80
N GLN A 84 10.00 -19.93 23.81
CA GLN A 84 9.22 -19.92 25.06
C GLN A 84 7.76 -19.60 24.78
N LEU A 85 7.48 -18.62 23.93
CA LEU A 85 6.14 -18.29 23.49
C LEU A 85 5.49 -19.44 22.71
N ARG A 86 6.22 -20.02 21.75
CA ARG A 86 5.73 -21.14 20.95
C ARG A 86 5.22 -22.28 21.83
N SER A 87 6.07 -22.77 22.74
CA SER A 87 5.69 -23.84 23.67
C SER A 87 4.46 -23.45 24.50
N TYR A 88 4.48 -22.24 25.09
CA TYR A 88 3.37 -21.74 25.88
C TYR A 88 2.04 -21.70 25.13
N PHE A 89 2.03 -21.30 23.87
CA PHE A 89 0.80 -21.23 23.08
C PHE A 89 0.36 -22.61 22.55
N GLU A 90 1.29 -23.47 22.18
CA GLU A 90 1.01 -24.86 21.79
C GLU A 90 0.40 -25.65 22.95
N ASP A 91 0.91 -25.46 24.17
CA ASP A 91 0.35 -26.06 25.40
C ASP A 91 -1.09 -25.58 25.70
N GLN A 92 -1.46 -24.41 25.17
CA GLN A 92 -2.81 -23.85 25.26
C GLN A 92 -3.69 -24.26 24.05
N GLY A 93 -3.18 -25.10 23.15
CA GLY A 93 -3.90 -25.62 21.98
C GLY A 93 -3.94 -24.65 20.79
N LEU A 94 -3.11 -23.61 20.76
CA LEU A 94 -3.01 -22.71 19.61
C LEU A 94 -2.00 -23.26 18.60
N MET A 95 -2.34 -23.17 17.32
CA MET A 95 -1.38 -23.47 16.25
C MET A 95 -0.40 -22.30 16.08
N THR A 96 0.85 -22.62 15.80
CA THR A 96 1.91 -21.63 15.66
C THR A 96 2.72 -21.80 14.39
N LEU A 97 3.21 -20.71 13.81
CA LEU A 97 3.98 -20.69 12.57
C LEU A 97 5.06 -19.60 12.65
N ASP A 98 6.26 -19.89 12.15
CA ASP A 98 7.28 -18.84 12.01
C ASP A 98 6.90 -17.88 10.87
N ASP A 99 6.87 -16.58 11.20
CA ASP A 99 6.75 -15.52 10.20
C ASP A 99 8.06 -15.37 9.39
N PHE A 100 8.02 -14.56 8.34
CA PHE A 100 9.15 -14.34 7.42
C PHE A 100 10.34 -13.60 8.05
N VAL A 101 10.18 -12.99 9.23
CA VAL A 101 11.25 -12.35 10.00
C VAL A 101 11.59 -13.11 11.28
N ASN A 102 11.26 -14.41 11.39
CA ASN A 102 11.47 -15.22 12.60
C ASN A 102 10.70 -14.71 13.84
N GLY A 103 9.57 -14.03 13.65
CA GLY A 103 8.53 -13.79 14.64
C GLY A 103 7.55 -14.97 14.72
N LEU A 104 6.64 -14.92 15.70
CA LEU A 104 5.68 -16.00 15.96
C LEU A 104 4.28 -15.57 15.50
N GLN A 105 3.70 -16.27 14.53
CA GLN A 105 2.30 -16.14 14.17
C GLN A 105 1.49 -17.25 14.83
N LEU A 106 0.35 -16.88 15.39
CA LEU A 106 -0.56 -17.72 16.17
C LEU A 106 -1.91 -17.76 15.47
N TRP A 107 -2.52 -18.94 15.40
CA TRP A 107 -3.82 -19.15 14.77
C TRP A 107 -4.81 -19.64 15.81
N ARG A 108 -5.87 -18.85 16.02
CA ARG A 108 -6.95 -19.14 16.98
C ARG A 108 -8.25 -19.34 16.22
N THR A 109 -8.96 -20.42 16.50
CA THR A 109 -10.28 -20.68 15.90
C THR A 109 -11.25 -19.56 16.27
N ALA A 110 -11.81 -18.91 15.25
CA ALA A 110 -12.77 -17.81 15.38
C ALA A 110 -14.22 -18.25 15.06
N GLY A 111 -14.39 -19.47 14.56
CA GLY A 111 -15.69 -20.05 14.21
C GLY A 111 -15.61 -20.91 12.95
N ALA A 112 -16.77 -21.14 12.33
CA ALA A 112 -16.89 -21.81 11.06
C ALA A 112 -17.82 -21.01 10.13
N LYS A 113 -17.55 -21.08 8.84
CA LYS A 113 -18.37 -20.49 7.78
C LYS A 113 -18.52 -21.50 6.66
N ASN A 114 -19.75 -22.00 6.46
CA ASN A 114 -20.03 -23.11 5.54
C ASN A 114 -19.11 -24.31 5.87
N ASN A 115 -18.42 -24.86 4.88
CA ASN A 115 -17.50 -25.99 5.04
C ASN A 115 -16.06 -25.55 5.38
N PHE A 116 -15.90 -24.37 5.97
CA PHE A 116 -14.59 -23.80 6.29
C PHE A 116 -14.49 -23.42 7.76
N THR A 117 -13.37 -23.75 8.39
CA THR A 117 -13.01 -23.24 9.69
C THR A 117 -12.33 -21.88 9.54
N VAL A 118 -12.74 -20.91 10.34
CA VAL A 118 -12.19 -19.55 10.34
C VAL A 118 -11.16 -19.43 11.45
N TYR A 119 -9.96 -18.95 11.13
CA TYR A 119 -8.91 -18.69 12.10
C TYR A 119 -8.56 -17.21 12.12
N ASP A 120 -8.56 -16.60 13.30
CA ASP A 120 -7.93 -15.32 13.57
C ASP A 120 -6.41 -15.52 13.67
N LYS A 121 -5.63 -14.64 13.01
CA LYS A 121 -4.17 -14.69 13.04
C LYS A 121 -3.60 -13.54 13.85
N ILE A 122 -2.78 -13.85 14.85
CA ILE A 122 -2.08 -12.88 15.69
C ILE A 122 -0.58 -13.08 15.54
N SER A 123 0.16 -12.01 15.27
CA SER A 123 1.63 -12.04 15.20
C SER A 123 2.25 -11.36 16.41
N LEU A 124 3.27 -12.00 16.97
CA LEU A 124 4.10 -11.47 18.05
C LEU A 124 5.52 -11.25 17.55
N ARG A 125 6.03 -10.02 17.71
CA ARG A 125 7.37 -9.66 17.26
C ARG A 125 8.09 -8.84 18.33
N GLN A 126 9.26 -9.33 18.74
CA GLN A 126 10.15 -8.55 19.60
C GLN A 126 10.72 -7.35 18.85
N VAL A 127 10.73 -6.17 19.49
CA VAL A 127 11.11 -4.90 18.85
C VAL A 127 12.46 -4.34 19.31
N THR A 128 12.74 -4.34 20.62
CA THR A 128 13.99 -3.80 21.16
C THR A 128 14.55 -4.64 22.32
N LEU A 129 15.86 -4.49 22.53
CA LEU A 129 16.67 -5.03 23.62
C LEU A 129 17.32 -3.93 24.48
N ASP A 130 16.96 -2.66 24.27
CA ASP A 130 17.66 -1.53 24.90
C ASP A 130 17.47 -1.49 26.42
N ASN A 131 16.35 -2.02 26.92
CA ASN A 131 16.06 -2.12 28.35
C ASN A 131 15.54 -3.51 28.72
N VAL A 132 16.35 -4.26 29.46
CA VAL A 132 16.04 -5.62 29.91
C VAL A 132 14.93 -5.67 30.95
N SER A 133 14.79 -4.62 31.77
CA SER A 133 13.71 -4.55 32.76
C SER A 133 12.37 -4.16 32.12
N ARG A 134 12.37 -3.75 30.84
CA ARG A 134 11.19 -3.34 30.10
C ARG A 134 11.39 -3.55 28.60
N LEU A 135 11.32 -4.80 28.19
CA LEU A 135 11.41 -5.23 26.80
C LEU A 135 10.09 -4.97 26.07
N GLU A 136 10.16 -4.75 24.76
CA GLU A 136 9.00 -4.43 23.94
C GLU A 136 8.64 -5.59 23.00
N MET A 137 7.34 -5.90 22.96
CA MET A 137 6.76 -6.84 22.01
C MET A 137 5.63 -6.16 21.25
N LEU A 138 5.70 -6.22 19.93
CA LEU A 138 4.63 -5.82 19.03
C LEU A 138 3.61 -6.95 18.94
N ILE A 139 2.33 -6.62 19.07
CA ILE A 139 1.21 -7.54 18.84
C ILE A 139 0.38 -7.03 17.68
N SER A 140 0.18 -7.89 16.67
CA SER A 140 -0.50 -7.50 15.43
C SER A 140 -1.59 -8.48 15.04
N TYR A 141 -2.71 -7.98 14.50
CA TYR A 141 -3.77 -8.80 13.92
C TYR A 141 -3.65 -8.88 12.39
N ASP A 142 -3.36 -10.07 11.88
CA ASP A 142 -3.09 -10.30 10.46
C ASP A 142 -4.37 -10.64 9.66
N GLY A 143 -5.53 -10.47 10.27
CA GLY A 143 -6.83 -10.82 9.71
C GLY A 143 -7.15 -12.31 9.83
N GLN A 144 -8.18 -12.72 9.10
CA GLN A 144 -8.67 -14.10 9.13
C GLN A 144 -8.06 -14.96 8.04
N SER A 145 -8.07 -16.27 8.23
CA SER A 145 -7.80 -17.26 7.20
C SER A 145 -8.85 -18.37 7.27
N LEU A 146 -9.21 -18.88 6.10
CA LEU A 146 -10.18 -19.96 5.96
C LEU A 146 -9.42 -21.23 5.68
N VAL A 147 -9.80 -22.32 6.35
CA VAL A 147 -9.25 -23.65 6.13
C VAL A 147 -10.39 -24.59 5.80
N SER A 148 -10.20 -25.41 4.77
CA SER A 148 -11.18 -26.44 4.40
C SER A 148 -11.42 -27.38 5.57
N GLN A 149 -12.69 -27.72 5.84
CA GLN A 149 -13.05 -28.82 6.75
C GLN A 149 -12.96 -30.18 6.06
N GLN A 150 -12.77 -30.19 4.75
CA GLN A 150 -12.58 -31.40 3.96
C GLN A 150 -11.13 -31.51 3.48
N PRO A 151 -10.58 -32.73 3.38
CA PRO A 151 -9.22 -32.93 2.90
C PRO A 151 -9.09 -32.61 1.41
N LEU A 152 -7.87 -32.31 0.97
CA LEU A 152 -7.56 -31.92 -0.40
C LEU A 152 -8.06 -32.96 -1.43
N SER A 153 -8.00 -34.25 -1.09
CA SER A 153 -8.49 -35.35 -1.94
C SER A 153 -9.97 -35.23 -2.34
N THR A 154 -10.78 -34.50 -1.58
CA THR A 154 -12.22 -34.33 -1.83
C THR A 154 -12.60 -33.01 -2.50
N LEU A 155 -11.66 -32.05 -2.60
CA LEU A 155 -11.95 -30.73 -3.17
C LEU A 155 -11.95 -30.70 -4.70
N HIS A 156 -11.58 -31.81 -5.36
CA HIS A 156 -11.57 -31.99 -6.82
C HIS A 156 -11.03 -30.78 -7.61
N THR A 157 -9.94 -30.18 -7.13
CA THR A 157 -9.34 -28.96 -7.70
C THR A 157 -7.83 -29.12 -7.89
N GLN A 158 -7.32 -28.54 -8.97
CA GLN A 158 -5.87 -28.44 -9.24
C GLN A 158 -5.27 -27.11 -8.77
N ALA A 159 -6.06 -26.26 -8.12
CA ALA A 159 -5.60 -24.96 -7.66
C ALA A 159 -4.47 -25.09 -6.62
N SER A 160 -3.49 -24.20 -6.73
CA SER A 160 -2.34 -24.21 -5.82
C SER A 160 -2.72 -23.76 -4.41
N TYR A 161 -1.99 -24.29 -3.42
CA TYR A 161 -2.07 -23.88 -2.02
C TYR A 161 -0.66 -23.77 -1.45
N ALA A 162 -0.46 -22.85 -0.51
CA ALA A 162 0.85 -22.59 0.10
C ALA A 162 0.98 -23.11 1.54
N LYS A 163 -0.15 -23.34 2.21
CA LYS A 163 -0.22 -23.79 3.60
C LYS A 163 -1.36 -24.78 3.79
N TYR A 164 -1.24 -25.65 4.76
CA TYR A 164 -2.25 -26.64 5.11
C TYR A 164 -2.20 -26.98 6.60
N ILE A 165 -3.28 -27.56 7.13
CA ILE A 165 -3.31 -28.17 8.45
C ILE A 165 -3.22 -29.69 8.28
N ALA A 166 -2.34 -30.32 9.05
CA ALA A 166 -2.23 -31.78 9.18
C ALA A 166 -1.77 -32.13 10.60
N GLY A 167 -2.36 -33.16 11.20
CA GLY A 167 -2.02 -33.59 12.56
C GLY A 167 -2.21 -32.50 13.64
N GLY A 168 -3.17 -31.58 13.45
CA GLY A 168 -3.42 -30.47 14.37
C GLY A 168 -2.41 -29.32 14.31
N ALA A 169 -1.46 -29.35 13.38
CA ALA A 169 -0.47 -28.29 13.18
C ALA A 169 -0.59 -27.67 11.79
N ILE A 170 -0.17 -26.40 11.67
CA ILE A 170 -0.10 -25.69 10.40
C ILE A 170 1.28 -25.83 9.77
N HIS A 171 1.31 -26.15 8.48
CA HIS A 171 2.52 -26.41 7.72
C HIS A 171 2.59 -25.52 6.48
N LYS A 172 3.81 -25.20 6.03
CA LYS A 172 4.06 -24.62 4.70
C LYS A 172 4.28 -25.78 3.72
N LEU A 173 3.73 -25.68 2.51
CA LEU A 173 3.89 -26.72 1.50
C LEU A 173 5.36 -26.85 1.07
N ASP A 174 5.94 -28.03 1.27
CA ASP A 174 7.16 -28.45 0.59
C ASP A 174 6.78 -29.07 -0.75
N LYS A 175 7.18 -28.41 -1.85
CA LYS A 175 6.88 -28.89 -3.21
C LYS A 175 7.72 -30.12 -3.59
N GLN A 176 8.85 -30.35 -2.91
CA GLN A 176 9.71 -31.50 -3.20
C GLN A 176 9.16 -32.77 -2.55
N ASN A 177 8.57 -32.64 -1.36
CA ASN A 177 7.96 -33.73 -0.61
C ASN A 177 6.54 -33.36 -0.18
N PRO A 178 5.57 -33.39 -1.11
CA PRO A 178 4.19 -33.04 -0.77
C PRO A 178 3.57 -34.09 0.17
N PRO A 179 2.76 -33.67 1.15
CA PRO A 179 2.00 -34.58 2.02
C PRO A 179 0.91 -35.36 1.25
N ALA A 180 0.45 -36.48 1.82
CA ALA A 180 -0.69 -37.24 1.30
C ALA A 180 -1.98 -36.41 1.35
N ALA A 181 -2.75 -36.43 0.26
CA ALA A 181 -3.88 -35.50 0.07
C ALA A 181 -5.05 -35.74 1.06
N GLU A 182 -5.15 -36.94 1.62
CA GLU A 182 -6.16 -37.35 2.60
C GLU A 182 -5.96 -36.68 3.97
N ASP A 183 -4.72 -36.31 4.30
CA ASP A 183 -4.36 -35.71 5.59
C ASP A 183 -4.20 -34.19 5.53
N VAL A 184 -4.48 -33.60 4.36
CA VAL A 184 -4.20 -32.19 4.04
C VAL A 184 -5.48 -31.39 4.04
N TYR A 185 -5.64 -30.50 5.01
CA TYR A 185 -6.72 -29.52 5.03
C TYR A 185 -6.17 -28.17 4.55
N PRO A 186 -6.36 -27.81 3.27
CA PRO A 186 -5.67 -26.65 2.70
C PRO A 186 -6.18 -25.33 3.29
N VAL A 187 -5.24 -24.40 3.49
CA VAL A 187 -5.57 -22.99 3.77
C VAL A 187 -5.95 -22.33 2.46
N LEU A 188 -7.12 -21.68 2.43
CA LEU A 188 -7.68 -21.05 1.24
C LEU A 188 -6.99 -19.72 0.92
N GLY A 189 -6.01 -19.79 0.03
CA GLY A 189 -5.45 -18.65 -0.71
C GLY A 189 -6.37 -18.17 -1.84
N TYR A 190 -5.94 -17.14 -2.58
CA TYR A 190 -6.73 -16.55 -3.67
C TYR A 190 -7.12 -17.57 -4.75
N GLU A 191 -6.14 -18.29 -5.32
CA GLU A 191 -6.36 -19.33 -6.35
C GLU A 191 -7.39 -20.39 -5.91
N LEU A 192 -7.27 -20.88 -4.67
CA LEU A 192 -8.17 -21.91 -4.16
C LEU A 192 -9.58 -21.36 -3.92
N ARG A 193 -9.72 -20.13 -3.42
CA ARG A 193 -11.03 -19.46 -3.28
C ARG A 193 -11.72 -19.27 -4.62
N LYS A 194 -10.96 -18.86 -5.63
CA LYS A 194 -11.43 -18.67 -7.00
C LYS A 194 -11.90 -20.00 -7.62
N ALA A 195 -11.09 -21.05 -7.52
CA ALA A 195 -11.46 -22.38 -8.01
C ALA A 195 -12.70 -22.96 -7.30
N LEU A 196 -12.94 -22.58 -6.05
CA LEU A 196 -14.12 -22.97 -5.28
C LEU A 196 -15.31 -22.01 -5.45
N ASN A 197 -15.24 -21.06 -6.39
CA ASN A 197 -16.28 -20.06 -6.67
C ASN A 197 -16.72 -19.27 -5.42
N MET A 198 -15.79 -18.97 -4.52
CA MET A 198 -16.09 -18.18 -3.33
C MET A 198 -16.17 -16.69 -3.70
N PRO A 199 -17.25 -15.99 -3.36
CA PRO A 199 -17.35 -14.55 -3.62
C PRO A 199 -16.27 -13.80 -2.83
N SER A 200 -15.73 -12.75 -3.44
CA SER A 200 -14.84 -11.81 -2.74
C SER A 200 -15.63 -11.05 -1.68
N GLU A 201 -15.23 -11.21 -0.41
CA GLU A 201 -15.81 -10.46 0.70
C GLU A 201 -15.06 -9.14 0.86
N HIS A 202 -15.48 -8.12 0.11
CA HIS A 202 -14.99 -6.76 0.28
C HIS A 202 -16.08 -5.86 0.88
N ASP A 203 -15.95 -5.54 2.17
CA ASP A 203 -16.74 -4.50 2.82
C ASP A 203 -15.88 -3.24 3.00
N PRO A 204 -15.98 -2.24 2.11
CA PRO A 204 -15.20 -1.01 2.20
C PRO A 204 -15.56 -0.16 3.42
N THR A 205 -16.72 -0.41 4.04
CA THR A 205 -17.24 0.39 5.16
C THR A 205 -16.89 -0.19 6.53
N ARG A 206 -16.29 -1.40 6.54
CA ARG A 206 -15.87 -2.09 7.75
C ARG A 206 -14.87 -1.24 8.54
N ASN A 207 -15.13 -1.05 9.84
CA ASN A 207 -14.19 -0.40 10.74
C ASN A 207 -13.07 -1.36 11.14
N THR A 208 -11.99 -1.32 10.36
CA THR A 208 -10.79 -2.14 10.56
C THR A 208 -10.03 -1.80 11.85
N TYR A 209 -10.06 -0.55 12.32
CA TYR A 209 -9.40 -0.15 13.57
C TYR A 209 -10.04 -0.80 14.78
N LYS A 210 -11.37 -0.72 14.85
CA LYS A 210 -12.13 -1.26 15.97
C LYS A 210 -11.94 -2.77 16.09
N GLU A 211 -12.15 -3.50 15.00
CA GLU A 211 -11.91 -4.95 14.96
C GLU A 211 -10.47 -5.29 15.36
N TYR A 212 -9.49 -4.62 14.75
CA TYR A 212 -8.08 -4.90 15.03
C TYR A 212 -7.79 -4.72 16.52
N TYR A 213 -8.19 -3.57 17.08
CA TYR A 213 -7.99 -3.24 18.49
C TYR A 213 -8.66 -4.25 19.42
N GLU A 214 -9.92 -4.61 19.13
CA GLU A 214 -10.66 -5.63 19.89
C GLU A 214 -9.93 -6.98 19.87
N LYS A 215 -9.49 -7.44 18.69
CA LYS A 215 -8.80 -8.73 18.54
C LYS A 215 -7.46 -8.79 19.27
N ILE A 216 -6.63 -7.75 19.16
CA ILE A 216 -5.34 -7.74 19.88
C ILE A 216 -5.54 -7.55 21.40
N SER A 217 -6.56 -6.79 21.82
CA SER A 217 -6.85 -6.55 23.24
C SER A 217 -7.35 -7.84 23.90
N GLU A 218 -8.30 -8.51 23.25
CA GLU A 218 -8.82 -9.81 23.69
C GLU A 218 -7.67 -10.82 23.83
N PHE A 219 -6.84 -10.95 22.80
CA PHE A 219 -5.69 -11.85 22.83
C PHE A 219 -4.73 -11.54 23.98
N TYR A 220 -4.35 -10.27 24.15
CA TYR A 220 -3.44 -9.86 25.22
C TYR A 220 -4.02 -10.17 26.60
N THR A 221 -5.26 -9.79 26.87
CA THR A 221 -5.96 -10.05 28.13
C THR A 221 -6.05 -11.56 28.41
N THR A 222 -6.38 -12.36 27.41
CA THR A 222 -6.55 -13.81 27.57
C THR A 222 -5.22 -14.52 27.80
N TYR A 223 -4.15 -14.16 27.10
CA TYR A 223 -2.93 -14.99 27.05
C TYR A 223 -1.67 -14.37 27.63
N LEU A 224 -1.60 -13.05 27.83
CA LEU A 224 -0.33 -12.40 28.19
C LEU A 224 -0.44 -11.48 29.40
N GLN A 225 -1.57 -10.81 29.63
CA GLN A 225 -1.69 -9.78 30.66
C GLN A 225 -1.32 -10.31 32.06
N GLY A 226 -0.24 -9.77 32.63
CA GLY A 226 0.28 -10.18 33.94
C GLY A 226 0.79 -11.62 34.03
N LYS A 227 0.82 -12.37 32.92
CA LYS A 227 1.18 -13.78 32.91
C LYS A 227 2.69 -13.98 32.82
N GLN A 228 3.15 -15.05 33.45
CA GLN A 228 4.47 -15.59 33.22
C GLN A 228 4.41 -16.64 32.12
N VAL A 229 5.27 -16.52 31.12
CA VAL A 229 5.43 -17.44 30.00
C VAL A 229 6.73 -18.22 30.19
N GLY A 230 6.59 -19.54 30.30
CA GLY A 230 7.68 -20.40 30.73
C GLY A 230 8.21 -19.99 32.11
N GLU A 231 9.49 -20.24 32.35
CA GLU A 231 10.12 -19.95 33.65
C GLU A 231 10.73 -18.55 33.74
N ASN A 232 10.73 -17.77 32.65
CA ASN A 232 11.61 -16.59 32.57
C ASN A 232 10.98 -15.32 31.97
N LEU A 233 9.86 -15.42 31.25
CA LEU A 233 9.25 -14.24 30.62
C LEU A 233 8.07 -13.75 31.45
N GLN A 234 8.18 -12.57 32.06
CA GLN A 234 7.08 -11.96 32.80
C GLN A 234 6.49 -10.81 31.98
N PHE A 235 5.22 -10.94 31.57
CA PHE A 235 4.49 -9.86 30.92
C PHE A 235 3.88 -8.92 31.95
N PHE A 236 3.88 -7.62 31.64
CA PHE A 236 3.25 -6.61 32.50
C PHE A 236 1.72 -6.65 32.34
N ASP A 237 1.00 -5.96 33.22
CA ASP A 237 -0.46 -5.80 33.18
C ASP A 237 -0.90 -4.46 32.56
N SER A 238 0.06 -3.56 32.29
CA SER A 238 -0.15 -2.16 31.86
C SER A 238 -0.87 -1.98 30.52
N GLY A 239 -1.04 -3.05 29.74
CA GLY A 239 -1.66 -3.00 28.42
C GLY A 239 -0.74 -2.45 27.34
N PHE A 240 -1.34 -1.83 26.33
CA PHE A 240 -0.62 -1.24 25.21
C PHE A 240 0.16 0.02 25.61
N LYS A 241 1.25 0.30 24.89
CA LYS A 241 2.11 1.47 25.13
C LYS A 241 1.31 2.75 24.96
N GLN A 242 1.10 3.46 26.07
CA GLN A 242 0.64 4.84 26.06
C GLN A 242 1.72 5.73 25.45
N LEU A 243 1.34 6.54 24.46
CA LEU A 243 2.24 7.49 23.81
C LEU A 243 2.36 8.77 24.64
N LYS A 244 3.59 9.24 24.84
CA LYS A 244 3.86 10.53 25.47
C LYS A 244 3.65 11.67 24.48
N GLU A 245 3.33 12.86 24.99
CA GLU A 245 3.09 14.05 24.15
C GLU A 245 4.28 14.36 23.22
N GLN A 246 5.51 14.22 23.72
CA GLN A 246 6.74 14.40 22.94
C GLN A 246 6.93 13.39 21.79
N GLU A 247 6.27 12.23 21.84
CA GLU A 247 6.31 11.20 20.78
C GLU A 247 5.26 11.45 19.69
N ILE A 248 4.39 12.45 19.89
CA ILE A 248 3.25 12.75 19.03
C ILE A 248 3.48 14.12 18.37
N TRP A 249 3.62 14.12 17.05
CA TRP A 249 3.62 15.36 16.27
C TRP A 249 2.29 15.50 15.52
N LYS A 250 1.99 16.72 15.08
CA LYS A 250 0.86 17.00 14.18
C LYS A 250 1.35 17.72 12.94
N THR A 251 0.71 17.43 11.80
CA THR A 251 0.93 18.19 10.58
C THR A 251 0.53 19.65 10.77
N LYS A 252 1.14 20.56 10.00
CA LYS A 252 0.75 21.98 10.04
C LYS A 252 -0.72 22.14 9.65
N PHE A 253 -1.42 23.08 10.27
CA PHE A 253 -2.82 23.38 9.91
C PHE A 253 -2.96 23.77 8.43
N VAL A 254 -2.02 24.58 7.91
CA VAL A 254 -1.95 24.99 6.50
C VAL A 254 -1.82 23.80 5.53
N SER A 255 -1.29 22.66 5.96
CA SER A 255 -1.23 21.45 5.12
C SER A 255 -2.61 20.93 4.70
N ASN A 256 -3.69 21.44 5.32
CA ASN A 256 -5.07 21.16 4.94
C ASN A 256 -5.68 22.13 3.92
N LYS A 257 -5.05 23.28 3.69
CA LYS A 257 -5.54 24.33 2.80
C LYS A 257 -5.21 24.04 1.35
N LEU A 258 -6.18 24.25 0.48
CA LEU A 258 -6.07 24.06 -0.97
C LEU A 258 -6.38 25.37 -1.68
N ARG A 259 -5.69 25.60 -2.80
CA ARG A 259 -5.85 26.76 -3.68
C ARG A 259 -6.72 26.40 -4.89
N PHE A 260 -7.68 27.27 -5.18
CA PHE A 260 -8.63 27.17 -6.29
C PHE A 260 -8.53 28.42 -7.20
N GLY A 261 -9.42 28.53 -8.19
CA GLY A 261 -9.49 29.71 -9.04
C GLY A 261 -9.76 30.99 -8.25
N ASN A 262 -9.52 32.16 -8.86
CA ASN A 262 -9.75 33.47 -8.23
C ASN A 262 -9.05 33.63 -6.85
N ASP A 263 -7.88 33.00 -6.68
CA ASP A 263 -7.10 32.97 -5.43
C ASP A 263 -7.86 32.41 -4.21
N GLY A 264 -8.95 31.68 -4.45
CA GLY A 264 -9.80 31.11 -3.41
C GLY A 264 -9.09 30.01 -2.61
N GLU A 265 -9.33 30.01 -1.29
CA GLU A 265 -8.85 28.96 -0.37
C GLU A 265 -10.02 28.16 0.22
N ASP A 266 -9.82 26.85 0.34
CA ASP A 266 -10.74 25.97 1.06
C ASP A 266 -10.01 24.72 1.60
N ASN A 267 -10.53 24.13 2.68
CA ASN A 267 -10.10 22.80 3.14
C ASN A 267 -10.95 21.69 2.47
N SER A 268 -12.18 22.01 2.06
CA SER A 268 -13.10 21.11 1.37
C SER A 268 -12.96 21.29 -0.13
N ILE A 269 -12.58 20.21 -0.84
CA ILE A 269 -12.47 20.19 -2.30
C ILE A 269 -13.81 20.54 -2.95
N TYR A 270 -14.89 19.91 -2.48
CA TYR A 270 -16.23 20.13 -3.03
C TYR A 270 -16.67 21.59 -2.86
N SER A 271 -16.47 22.16 -1.68
CA SER A 271 -16.82 23.54 -1.37
C SER A 271 -15.94 24.55 -2.14
N GLY A 272 -14.65 24.25 -2.28
CA GLY A 272 -13.70 25.10 -2.99
C GLY A 272 -14.03 25.19 -4.48
N LEU A 273 -14.22 24.04 -5.15
CA LEU A 273 -14.64 24.01 -6.56
C LEU A 273 -15.99 24.69 -6.78
N LYS A 274 -16.96 24.45 -5.88
CA LYS A 274 -18.28 25.08 -5.97
C LYS A 274 -18.21 26.61 -5.88
N ARG A 275 -17.35 27.15 -5.01
CA ARG A 275 -17.23 28.59 -4.77
C ARG A 275 -16.36 29.30 -5.80
N TYR A 276 -15.24 28.68 -6.16
CA TYR A 276 -14.15 29.36 -6.84
C TYR A 276 -13.83 28.78 -8.23
N GLY A 277 -14.37 27.60 -8.56
CA GLY A 277 -13.97 26.86 -9.76
C GLY A 277 -12.58 26.22 -9.62
N PRO A 278 -12.06 25.62 -10.70
CA PRO A 278 -10.73 25.02 -10.68
C PRO A 278 -9.63 26.09 -10.61
N TYR A 279 -8.46 25.72 -10.10
CA TYR A 279 -7.28 26.59 -10.10
C TYR A 279 -6.90 27.06 -11.51
N SER A 280 -6.91 26.14 -12.48
CA SER A 280 -6.72 26.44 -13.89
C SER A 280 -7.56 25.52 -14.77
N ALA A 281 -8.18 26.09 -15.79
CA ALA A 281 -8.91 25.36 -16.81
C ALA A 281 -8.05 25.25 -18.08
N PRO A 282 -8.11 24.12 -18.81
CA PRO A 282 -7.44 24.00 -20.09
C PRO A 282 -8.14 24.89 -21.12
N ASP A 283 -7.42 25.28 -22.16
CA ASP A 283 -8.09 25.76 -23.37
C ASP A 283 -9.07 24.68 -23.84
N SER A 284 -10.26 25.09 -24.27
CA SER A 284 -11.35 24.20 -24.66
C SER A 284 -12.09 24.64 -25.93
N GLU A 285 -11.58 25.64 -26.66
CA GLU A 285 -12.22 26.15 -27.88
C GLU A 285 -12.32 25.06 -28.97
N ASN A 286 -11.21 24.34 -29.18
CA ASN A 286 -11.10 23.30 -30.20
C ASN A 286 -11.36 21.89 -29.65
N LEU A 287 -11.94 21.78 -28.46
CA LEU A 287 -12.22 20.49 -27.82
C LEU A 287 -13.48 19.82 -28.40
N ARG A 288 -13.34 18.54 -28.78
CA ARG A 288 -14.40 17.71 -29.35
C ARG A 288 -14.56 16.41 -28.58
N PHE A 289 -15.77 16.12 -28.12
CA PHE A 289 -16.07 14.86 -27.45
C PHE A 289 -16.66 13.86 -28.44
N ILE A 290 -16.19 12.61 -28.34
CA ILE A 290 -16.74 11.46 -29.07
C ILE A 290 -17.21 10.44 -28.03
N PHE A 291 -18.46 9.99 -28.15
CA PHE A 291 -18.99 8.93 -27.29
C PHE A 291 -18.82 7.57 -27.97
N VAL A 292 -18.17 6.64 -27.28
CA VAL A 292 -17.94 5.27 -27.75
C VAL A 292 -18.70 4.31 -26.83
N TYR A 293 -19.61 3.52 -27.39
CA TYR A 293 -20.48 2.64 -26.60
C TYR A 293 -21.15 1.53 -27.42
N LYS A 294 -21.56 0.44 -26.77
CA LYS A 294 -22.42 -0.60 -27.38
C LYS A 294 -23.89 -0.15 -27.48
N PRO A 295 -24.69 -0.61 -28.47
CA PRO A 295 -26.08 -0.19 -28.65
C PRO A 295 -26.93 -0.14 -27.38
N ALA A 296 -26.78 -1.14 -26.50
CA ALA A 296 -27.49 -1.23 -25.21
C ALA A 296 -27.24 -0.04 -24.26
N HIS A 297 -26.14 0.70 -24.43
CA HIS A 297 -25.73 1.81 -23.55
C HIS A 297 -26.22 3.18 -24.04
N ALA A 298 -26.98 3.25 -25.13
CA ALA A 298 -27.43 4.52 -25.72
C ALA A 298 -28.19 5.42 -24.72
N ALA A 299 -29.01 4.83 -23.85
CA ALA A 299 -29.72 5.59 -22.81
C ALA A 299 -28.76 6.21 -21.78
N ALA A 300 -27.73 5.46 -21.36
CA ALA A 300 -26.70 5.95 -20.46
C ALA A 300 -25.85 7.05 -21.12
N ALA A 301 -25.49 6.89 -22.39
CA ALA A 301 -24.77 7.91 -23.17
C ALA A 301 -25.55 9.22 -23.25
N LYS A 302 -26.85 9.15 -23.57
CA LYS A 302 -27.73 10.33 -23.62
C LYS A 302 -27.84 11.01 -22.24
N LYS A 303 -28.07 10.24 -21.17
CA LYS A 303 -28.16 10.78 -19.79
C LYS A 303 -26.85 11.45 -19.39
N LEU A 304 -25.71 10.83 -19.68
CA LEU A 304 -24.41 11.39 -19.36
C LEU A 304 -24.14 12.68 -20.15
N HIS A 305 -24.38 12.70 -21.45
CA HIS A 305 -24.19 13.91 -22.27
C HIS A 305 -25.02 15.09 -21.75
N LEU A 306 -26.31 14.87 -21.46
CA LEU A 306 -27.18 15.88 -20.86
C LEU A 306 -26.64 16.33 -19.50
N THR A 307 -26.20 15.40 -18.66
CA THR A 307 -25.63 15.73 -17.35
C THR A 307 -24.34 16.54 -17.45
N LEU A 308 -23.44 16.20 -18.37
CA LEU A 308 -22.18 16.92 -18.56
C LEU A 308 -22.39 18.31 -19.16
N THR A 309 -23.46 18.53 -19.93
CA THR A 309 -23.77 19.84 -20.54
C THR A 309 -24.63 20.73 -19.64
N GLN A 310 -25.63 20.18 -18.97
CA GLN A 310 -26.69 20.93 -18.28
C GLN A 310 -26.71 20.69 -16.76
N GLY A 311 -25.93 19.74 -16.24
CA GLY A 311 -26.02 19.28 -14.86
C GLY A 311 -27.21 18.33 -14.60
N LEU A 312 -27.31 17.81 -13.37
CA LEU A 312 -28.48 17.05 -12.92
C LEU A 312 -29.57 18.01 -12.44
N GLN A 313 -30.79 17.81 -12.92
CA GLN A 313 -31.98 18.58 -12.55
C GLN A 313 -32.75 17.89 -11.41
N ASP A 314 -32.07 17.54 -10.32
CA ASP A 314 -32.61 16.77 -9.19
C ASP A 314 -32.70 17.57 -7.88
N GLY A 315 -32.57 18.91 -7.96
CA GLY A 315 -32.66 19.83 -6.81
C GLY A 315 -31.38 19.93 -5.96
N ALA A 316 -30.35 19.12 -6.24
CA ALA A 316 -29.04 19.22 -5.60
C ALA A 316 -28.03 20.00 -6.47
N PHE A 317 -26.96 20.53 -5.86
CA PHE A 317 -25.88 21.16 -6.63
C PHE A 317 -25.06 20.10 -7.38
N ALA A 318 -25.42 19.89 -8.65
CA ALA A 318 -24.78 18.96 -9.57
C ALA A 318 -24.62 19.59 -10.97
N PRO A 319 -23.86 20.69 -11.09
CA PRO A 319 -23.64 21.41 -12.36
C PRO A 319 -22.96 20.58 -13.45
N GLY A 320 -23.11 21.01 -14.72
CA GLY A 320 -22.37 20.46 -15.85
C GLY A 320 -20.88 20.85 -15.84
N LEU A 321 -20.10 20.33 -16.81
CA LEU A 321 -18.65 20.55 -16.92
C LEU A 321 -18.27 22.03 -16.99
N LYS A 322 -18.99 22.80 -17.82
CA LYS A 322 -18.72 24.24 -17.99
C LYS A 322 -18.90 25.01 -16.70
N ASP A 323 -19.94 24.71 -15.93
CA ASP A 323 -20.25 25.49 -14.74
C ASP A 323 -19.38 25.08 -13.55
N TYR A 324 -19.07 23.78 -13.44
CA TYR A 324 -18.30 23.24 -12.32
C TYR A 324 -16.78 23.37 -12.47
N VAL A 325 -16.25 22.91 -13.62
CA VAL A 325 -14.80 22.80 -13.87
C VAL A 325 -14.35 23.66 -15.05
N LYS A 326 -15.21 24.54 -15.56
CA LYS A 326 -14.90 25.51 -16.63
C LYS A 326 -14.41 24.86 -17.94
N VAL A 327 -14.73 23.58 -18.15
CA VAL A 327 -14.47 22.86 -19.40
C VAL A 327 -15.69 22.99 -20.31
N ASN A 328 -15.54 23.70 -21.43
CA ASN A 328 -16.52 23.70 -22.50
C ASN A 328 -16.16 22.62 -23.52
N TYR A 329 -17.13 22.09 -24.27
CA TYR A 329 -16.83 21.17 -25.36
C TYR A 329 -17.91 21.23 -26.43
N ARG A 330 -17.55 20.84 -27.65
CA ARG A 330 -18.50 20.51 -28.72
C ARG A 330 -18.44 19.02 -28.99
N MET A 331 -19.46 18.47 -29.64
CA MET A 331 -19.39 17.08 -30.10
C MET A 331 -18.50 17.00 -31.36
N GLY A 332 -17.80 15.88 -31.53
CA GLY A 332 -17.18 15.53 -32.80
C GLY A 332 -18.23 15.31 -33.90
N ASP A 333 -17.78 15.21 -35.14
CA ASP A 333 -18.62 14.85 -36.29
C ASP A 333 -17.93 13.74 -37.07
N PRO A 334 -18.39 12.48 -36.98
CA PRO A 334 -19.57 12.01 -36.23
C PRO A 334 -19.44 12.12 -34.69
N HIS A 335 -20.54 12.38 -33.98
CA HIS A 335 -20.52 12.59 -32.52
C HIS A 335 -20.37 11.33 -31.66
N ARG A 336 -20.45 10.15 -32.29
CA ARG A 336 -20.38 8.85 -31.61
C ARG A 336 -19.80 7.76 -32.50
N ILE A 337 -19.27 6.73 -31.86
CA ILE A 337 -18.89 5.46 -32.45
C ILE A 337 -19.66 4.38 -31.69
N VAL A 338 -20.54 3.66 -32.39
CA VAL A 338 -21.30 2.54 -31.80
C VAL A 338 -20.55 1.24 -32.08
N LEU A 339 -20.41 0.37 -31.09
CA LEU A 339 -19.70 -0.92 -31.19
C LEU A 339 -20.72 -2.07 -31.17
N ASP A 340 -20.92 -2.73 -32.30
CA ASP A 340 -21.97 -3.72 -32.52
C ASP A 340 -21.46 -5.17 -32.40
N SER A 341 -20.14 -5.38 -32.49
CA SER A 341 -19.52 -6.69 -32.50
C SER A 341 -19.20 -7.23 -31.10
N ASN A 342 -18.94 -8.54 -31.05
CA ASN A 342 -18.40 -9.21 -29.85
C ASN A 342 -16.88 -9.00 -29.69
N ASP A 343 -16.24 -8.28 -30.60
CA ASP A 343 -14.84 -7.89 -30.54
C ASP A 343 -14.71 -6.35 -30.61
N PRO A 344 -15.13 -5.66 -29.52
CA PRO A 344 -15.24 -4.21 -29.51
C PRO A 344 -13.88 -3.51 -29.71
N VAL A 345 -12.76 -4.17 -29.42
CA VAL A 345 -11.42 -3.61 -29.58
C VAL A 345 -11.07 -3.45 -31.06
N ASN A 346 -11.16 -4.54 -31.84
CA ASN A 346 -10.81 -4.53 -33.25
C ASN A 346 -11.79 -3.68 -34.06
N GLU A 347 -13.08 -3.72 -33.72
CA GLU A 347 -14.08 -2.86 -34.34
C GLU A 347 -13.81 -1.37 -34.06
N LEU A 348 -13.43 -1.03 -32.83
CA LEU A 348 -13.07 0.34 -32.49
C LEU A 348 -11.80 0.80 -33.21
N GLU A 349 -10.80 -0.07 -33.33
CA GLU A 349 -9.58 0.24 -34.09
C GLU A 349 -9.89 0.60 -35.55
N ALA A 350 -10.70 -0.21 -36.23
CA ALA A 350 -11.13 0.07 -37.60
C ALA A 350 -11.93 1.39 -37.68
N LYS A 351 -12.93 1.56 -36.81
CA LYS A 351 -13.78 2.77 -36.81
C LYS A 351 -13.02 4.05 -36.45
N ILE A 352 -11.99 3.97 -35.61
CA ILE A 352 -11.11 5.10 -35.29
C ILE A 352 -10.16 5.39 -36.44
N ALA A 353 -9.63 4.38 -37.13
CA ALA A 353 -8.78 4.59 -38.29
C ALA A 353 -9.50 5.37 -39.40
N ASP A 354 -10.79 5.10 -39.60
CA ASP A 354 -11.63 5.77 -40.60
C ASP A 354 -12.32 7.04 -40.08
N TYR A 355 -12.15 7.39 -38.80
CA TYR A 355 -12.80 8.57 -38.23
C TYR A 355 -12.19 9.85 -38.80
N PRO A 356 -12.99 10.84 -39.23
CA PRO A 356 -12.50 12.06 -39.89
C PRO A 356 -11.92 13.05 -38.87
N PHE A 357 -10.76 12.74 -38.30
CA PHE A 357 -10.04 13.62 -37.40
C PHE A 357 -9.52 14.86 -38.14
N SER A 358 -9.78 16.04 -37.58
CA SER A 358 -9.19 17.30 -38.02
C SER A 358 -7.96 17.63 -37.19
N ALA A 359 -6.87 18.02 -37.85
CA ALA A 359 -5.61 18.39 -37.20
C ALA A 359 -5.75 19.63 -36.27
N ASP A 360 -6.71 20.51 -36.54
CA ASP A 360 -6.96 21.72 -35.74
C ASP A 360 -7.80 21.45 -34.48
N LEU A 361 -8.35 20.24 -34.35
CA LEU A 361 -9.25 19.87 -33.27
C LEU A 361 -8.58 18.92 -32.28
N ARG A 362 -8.90 19.09 -31.00
CA ARG A 362 -8.49 18.17 -29.93
C ARG A 362 -9.66 17.27 -29.58
N TYR A 363 -9.44 15.96 -29.62
CA TYR A 363 -10.49 14.98 -29.38
C TYR A 363 -10.34 14.33 -28.00
N PHE A 364 -11.48 14.10 -27.33
CA PHE A 364 -11.58 13.40 -26.06
C PHE A 364 -12.68 12.35 -26.14
N VAL A 365 -12.34 11.12 -25.79
CA VAL A 365 -13.25 9.98 -25.89
C VAL A 365 -13.93 9.68 -24.55
N ILE A 366 -15.25 9.60 -24.55
CA ILE A 366 -16.04 9.02 -23.46
C ILE A 366 -16.37 7.58 -23.83
N TYR A 367 -15.79 6.61 -23.11
CA TYR A 367 -16.02 5.18 -23.36
C TYR A 367 -16.97 4.60 -22.31
N LEU A 368 -18.11 4.05 -22.73
CA LEU A 368 -19.06 3.40 -21.82
C LEU A 368 -18.86 1.89 -21.80
N THR A 369 -18.33 1.40 -20.68
CA THR A 369 -18.02 -0.02 -20.48
C THR A 369 -19.18 -0.78 -19.83
N ASP A 370 -19.25 -2.08 -20.10
CA ASP A 370 -20.11 -3.06 -19.43
C ASP A 370 -19.67 -3.41 -18.01
N HIS A 371 -18.39 -3.17 -17.71
CA HIS A 371 -17.74 -3.74 -16.55
C HIS A 371 -17.39 -2.68 -15.52
N ASN A 372 -17.53 -3.06 -14.26
CA ASN A 372 -16.99 -2.29 -13.16
C ASN A 372 -15.54 -2.75 -12.94
N ARG A 373 -14.56 -1.86 -13.18
CA ARG A 373 -13.12 -2.14 -12.99
C ARG A 373 -12.79 -2.69 -11.58
N PHE A 374 -13.65 -2.48 -10.58
CA PHE A 374 -13.43 -2.97 -9.23
C PHE A 374 -14.06 -4.34 -8.93
N GLU A 375 -14.89 -4.88 -9.83
CA GLU A 375 -15.69 -6.10 -9.60
C GLU A 375 -15.51 -7.20 -10.68
N SER A 376 -14.92 -6.89 -11.84
CA SER A 376 -14.76 -7.87 -12.93
C SER A 376 -13.33 -8.39 -13.01
N GLU A 377 -13.10 -9.66 -12.64
CA GLU A 377 -11.79 -10.32 -12.80
C GLU A 377 -11.71 -11.07 -14.15
N ASP A 378 -10.52 -10.95 -14.75
CA ASP A 378 -9.89 -11.71 -15.85
C ASP A 378 -10.17 -11.35 -17.33
N GLU A 379 -11.30 -11.71 -17.94
CA GLU A 379 -11.42 -11.55 -19.42
C GLU A 379 -11.68 -10.09 -19.88
N ASN A 380 -12.27 -9.27 -19.01
CA ASN A 380 -12.75 -7.92 -19.36
C ASN A 380 -11.79 -6.79 -18.97
N GLU A 381 -10.77 -7.08 -18.15
CA GLU A 381 -9.68 -6.13 -17.91
C GLU A 381 -8.86 -5.91 -19.18
N GLU A 382 -8.74 -6.95 -20.02
CA GLU A 382 -7.97 -6.89 -21.26
C GLU A 382 -8.59 -5.90 -22.28
N GLU A 383 -9.93 -5.87 -22.44
CA GLU A 383 -10.61 -4.88 -23.28
C GLU A 383 -10.26 -3.45 -22.84
N TYR A 384 -10.34 -3.18 -21.53
CA TYR A 384 -10.03 -1.87 -20.98
C TYR A 384 -8.61 -1.43 -21.32
N TYR A 385 -7.61 -2.29 -21.08
CA TYR A 385 -6.21 -1.95 -21.35
C TYR A 385 -5.94 -1.77 -22.85
N LYS A 386 -6.49 -2.65 -23.70
CA LYS A 386 -6.35 -2.57 -25.17
C LYS A 386 -6.96 -1.28 -25.73
N VAL A 387 -8.20 -0.95 -25.38
CA VAL A 387 -8.85 0.30 -25.82
C VAL A 387 -8.13 1.52 -25.28
N LYS A 388 -7.67 1.47 -24.02
CA LYS A 388 -6.93 2.57 -23.41
C LYS A 388 -5.63 2.85 -24.15
N TYR A 389 -4.87 1.80 -24.45
CA TYR A 389 -3.64 1.88 -25.23
C TYR A 389 -3.92 2.38 -26.66
N LEU A 390 -4.91 1.81 -27.36
CA LEU A 390 -5.30 2.19 -28.71
C LEU A 390 -5.54 3.69 -28.86
N LEU A 391 -6.27 4.28 -27.91
CA LEU A 391 -6.58 5.71 -27.86
C LEU A 391 -5.34 6.54 -27.50
N LEU A 392 -4.60 6.13 -26.47
CA LEU A 392 -3.41 6.85 -26.01
C LEU A 392 -2.29 6.87 -27.06
N ASN A 393 -2.13 5.77 -27.81
CA ASN A 393 -1.15 5.65 -28.89
C ASN A 393 -1.42 6.65 -30.03
N ARG A 394 -2.69 7.02 -30.23
CA ARG A 394 -3.11 8.07 -31.16
C ARG A 394 -3.11 9.47 -30.53
N GLY A 395 -2.62 9.62 -29.30
CA GLY A 395 -2.64 10.89 -28.55
C GLY A 395 -4.04 11.32 -28.10
N ILE A 396 -5.04 10.40 -28.10
CA ILE A 396 -6.42 10.70 -27.75
C ILE A 396 -6.67 10.38 -26.27
N LEU A 397 -7.01 11.42 -25.50
CA LEU A 397 -7.37 11.28 -24.10
C LEU A 397 -8.77 10.66 -23.94
N SER A 398 -8.98 9.92 -22.84
CA SER A 398 -10.22 9.18 -22.64
C SER A 398 -10.68 9.04 -21.18
N GLN A 399 -11.99 9.05 -20.98
CA GLN A 399 -12.66 8.72 -19.72
C GLN A 399 -13.57 7.50 -19.90
N PHE A 400 -13.25 6.44 -19.15
CA PHE A 400 -14.05 5.23 -19.09
C PHE A 400 -15.07 5.36 -17.97
N ILE A 401 -16.32 4.99 -18.23
CA ILE A 401 -17.42 5.08 -17.26
C ILE A 401 -18.28 3.83 -17.38
N TRP A 402 -18.49 3.14 -16.25
CA TRP A 402 -19.41 2.01 -16.19
C TRP A 402 -20.84 2.49 -16.40
N HIS A 403 -21.53 1.97 -17.43
CA HIS A 403 -22.82 2.49 -17.85
C HIS A 403 -23.90 2.41 -16.75
N LYS A 404 -23.85 1.37 -15.89
CA LYS A 404 -24.84 1.17 -14.81
C LYS A 404 -24.78 2.28 -13.75
N ASN A 405 -23.59 2.77 -13.42
CA ASN A 405 -23.42 3.89 -12.48
C ASN A 405 -24.13 5.17 -12.97
N ILE A 406 -24.16 5.40 -14.29
CA ILE A 406 -24.82 6.57 -14.88
C ILE A 406 -26.33 6.49 -14.67
N LEU A 407 -26.91 5.29 -14.78
CA LEU A 407 -28.35 5.09 -14.67
C LEU A 407 -28.83 5.06 -13.21
N ALA A 408 -27.95 4.77 -12.25
CA ALA A 408 -28.28 4.67 -10.84
C ALA A 408 -28.69 6.02 -10.18
N ASN A 409 -29.48 5.93 -9.10
CA ASN A 409 -29.99 7.08 -8.34
C ASN A 409 -28.90 7.85 -7.58
N ASN A 410 -27.76 7.22 -7.34
CA ASN A 410 -26.61 7.77 -6.64
C ASN A 410 -25.58 8.39 -7.61
N PHE A 411 -25.87 8.50 -8.91
CA PHE A 411 -24.94 9.03 -9.93
C PHE A 411 -24.38 10.42 -9.58
N ARG A 412 -25.16 11.26 -8.87
CA ARG A 412 -24.71 12.56 -8.36
C ARG A 412 -23.43 12.52 -7.53
N PHE A 413 -23.13 11.41 -6.84
CA PHE A 413 -21.88 11.27 -6.08
C PHE A 413 -20.69 10.87 -6.94
N HIS A 414 -20.93 10.31 -8.14
CA HIS A 414 -19.89 10.00 -9.12
C HIS A 414 -19.53 11.20 -10.00
N LEU A 415 -20.50 12.07 -10.28
CA LEU A 415 -20.35 13.17 -11.23
C LEU A 415 -19.16 14.11 -10.92
N PRO A 416 -18.97 14.62 -9.69
CA PRO A 416 -17.82 15.48 -9.38
C PRO A 416 -16.47 14.80 -9.64
N ASN A 417 -16.34 13.51 -9.33
CA ASN A 417 -15.11 12.74 -9.57
C ASN A 417 -14.82 12.60 -11.07
N ILE A 418 -15.85 12.35 -11.88
CA ILE A 418 -15.74 12.28 -13.35
C ILE A 418 -15.30 13.63 -13.92
N GLN A 419 -15.91 14.73 -13.47
CA GLN A 419 -15.61 16.08 -13.97
C GLN A 419 -14.18 16.52 -13.65
N VAL A 420 -13.72 16.27 -12.42
CA VAL A 420 -12.34 16.57 -11.98
C VAL A 420 -11.32 15.73 -12.76
N ALA A 421 -11.59 14.44 -12.97
CA ALA A 421 -10.70 13.57 -13.75
C ALA A 421 -10.61 14.02 -15.23
N ILE A 422 -11.73 14.40 -15.85
CA ILE A 422 -11.75 14.96 -17.21
C ILE A 422 -10.92 16.25 -17.27
N LEU A 423 -11.12 17.18 -16.32
CA LEU A 423 -10.36 18.42 -16.24
C LEU A 423 -8.84 18.15 -16.17
N ALA A 424 -8.42 17.27 -15.26
CA ALA A 424 -7.00 16.93 -15.07
C ALA A 424 -6.38 16.26 -16.30
N LYS A 425 -7.11 15.34 -16.97
CA LYS A 425 -6.65 14.70 -18.21
C LYS A 425 -6.38 15.70 -19.31
N LEU A 426 -7.25 16.69 -19.44
CA LEU A 426 -7.14 17.76 -20.44
C LEU A 426 -6.03 18.78 -20.13
N GLY A 427 -5.30 18.62 -19.02
CA GLY A 427 -4.21 19.52 -18.61
C GLY A 427 -4.66 20.66 -17.68
N GLY A 428 -5.92 20.66 -17.23
CA GLY A 428 -6.37 21.59 -16.20
C GLY A 428 -5.83 21.23 -14.82
N ILE A 429 -5.82 22.21 -13.91
CA ILE A 429 -5.44 22.02 -12.51
C ILE A 429 -6.70 22.24 -11.66
N PRO A 430 -7.34 21.17 -11.15
CA PRO A 430 -8.53 21.30 -10.32
C PRO A 430 -8.29 22.14 -9.06
N TRP A 431 -7.23 21.83 -8.32
CA TRP A 431 -6.76 22.57 -7.15
C TRP A 431 -5.31 22.19 -6.88
N LYS A 432 -4.59 23.02 -6.13
CA LYS A 432 -3.20 22.76 -5.74
C LYS A 432 -2.94 23.04 -4.27
N LEU A 433 -1.75 22.69 -3.80
CA LEU A 433 -1.32 22.96 -2.43
C LEU A 433 -0.99 24.43 -2.24
N ASP A 434 -1.21 24.92 -1.02
CA ASP A 434 -0.78 26.25 -0.60
C ASP A 434 0.68 26.17 -0.08
N THR A 435 1.65 26.29 -0.98
CA THR A 435 3.08 26.24 -0.67
C THR A 435 3.78 27.57 -0.88
N PHE A 436 4.85 27.81 -0.13
CA PHE A 436 5.63 29.05 -0.14
C PHE A 436 7.00 28.91 -0.85
N SER A 437 7.36 27.71 -1.29
CA SER A 437 8.61 27.42 -1.99
C SER A 437 8.35 26.64 -3.26
N ASP A 438 9.19 26.87 -4.27
CA ASP A 438 9.23 26.20 -5.57
C ASP A 438 10.59 25.54 -5.85
N ASP A 439 11.49 25.52 -4.85
CA ASP A 439 12.87 25.05 -4.98
C ASP A 439 13.04 23.53 -4.82
N LYS A 440 11.94 22.78 -4.66
CA LYS A 440 11.96 21.31 -4.52
C LYS A 440 11.26 20.61 -5.67
N LEU A 441 11.90 19.55 -6.15
CA LEU A 441 11.30 18.59 -7.07
C LEU A 441 10.97 17.30 -6.31
N ILE A 442 9.70 16.90 -6.38
CA ILE A 442 9.18 15.73 -5.67
C ILE A 442 8.95 14.62 -6.66
N ILE A 443 9.53 13.45 -6.40
CA ILE A 443 9.57 12.33 -7.34
C ILE A 443 8.82 11.16 -6.72
N GLY A 444 7.73 10.74 -7.35
CA GLY A 444 7.12 9.45 -7.10
C GLY A 444 7.89 8.37 -7.84
N PHE A 445 8.46 7.40 -7.12
CA PHE A 445 9.21 6.31 -7.73
C PHE A 445 8.59 4.96 -7.35
N GLY A 446 8.23 4.19 -8.37
CA GLY A 446 7.69 2.85 -8.25
C GLY A 446 8.48 1.86 -9.10
N VAL A 447 8.64 0.65 -8.59
CA VAL A 447 9.15 -0.50 -9.35
C VAL A 447 8.11 -1.60 -9.25
N LYS A 448 7.90 -2.39 -10.31
CA LYS A 448 7.05 -3.59 -10.30
C LYS A 448 7.82 -4.71 -11.00
N LYS A 449 7.78 -5.91 -10.45
CA LYS A 449 8.32 -7.10 -11.13
C LYS A 449 7.27 -7.62 -12.11
N ILE A 450 7.60 -7.70 -13.39
CA ILE A 450 6.68 -8.20 -14.43
C ILE A 450 6.77 -9.72 -14.50
N ASN A 451 8.00 -10.24 -14.56
CA ASN A 451 8.30 -11.66 -14.56
C ASN A 451 9.58 -11.93 -13.75
N ASN A 452 10.13 -13.15 -13.81
CA ASN A 452 11.30 -13.49 -12.99
C ASN A 452 12.56 -12.68 -13.31
N GLU A 453 12.66 -12.13 -14.52
CA GLU A 453 13.87 -11.51 -15.06
C GLU A 453 13.70 -10.01 -15.33
N GLU A 454 12.48 -9.46 -15.30
CA GLU A 454 12.20 -8.10 -15.74
C GLU A 454 11.46 -7.25 -14.70
N PHE A 455 11.93 -6.00 -14.60
CA PHE A 455 11.38 -4.98 -13.72
C PHE A 455 10.89 -3.79 -14.55
N LEU A 456 9.71 -3.29 -14.20
CA LEU A 456 9.12 -2.04 -14.69
C LEU A 456 9.33 -0.94 -13.66
N GLY A 457 10.14 0.06 -13.99
CA GLY A 457 10.31 1.28 -13.23
C GLY A 457 9.43 2.41 -13.76
N ASN A 458 8.98 3.29 -12.88
CA ASN A 458 8.35 4.55 -13.26
C ASN A 458 8.76 5.68 -12.32
N SER A 459 8.87 6.87 -12.88
CA SER A 459 9.21 8.10 -12.17
C SER A 459 8.22 9.20 -12.55
N LEU A 460 7.48 9.71 -11.56
CA LEU A 460 6.55 10.82 -11.72
C LEU A 460 7.10 12.06 -11.03
N PHE A 461 7.18 13.17 -11.75
CA PHE A 461 7.78 14.41 -11.29
C PHE A 461 6.69 15.43 -10.94
N PHE A 462 6.80 16.03 -9.75
CA PHE A 462 5.88 17.03 -9.23
C PHE A 462 6.63 18.24 -8.70
N LYS A 463 6.06 19.41 -8.89
CA LYS A 463 6.47 20.62 -8.16
C LYS A 463 6.01 20.53 -6.71
N GLU A 464 6.62 21.33 -5.82
CA GLU A 464 6.27 21.33 -4.39
C GLU A 464 4.79 21.70 -4.13
N ASP A 465 4.17 22.50 -5.00
CA ASP A 465 2.74 22.84 -4.91
C ASP A 465 1.80 21.70 -5.35
N GLY A 466 2.36 20.55 -5.73
CA GLY A 466 1.62 19.37 -6.17
C GLY A 466 1.32 19.33 -7.67
N THR A 467 1.71 20.36 -8.43
CA THR A 467 1.50 20.37 -9.87
C THR A 467 2.31 19.25 -10.53
N PHE A 468 1.62 18.42 -11.30
CA PHE A 468 2.25 17.37 -12.10
C PHE A 468 3.07 17.99 -13.23
N HIS A 469 4.29 17.49 -13.43
CA HIS A 469 5.23 18.00 -14.43
C HIS A 469 5.42 17.03 -15.59
N LYS A 470 5.91 15.83 -15.30
CA LYS A 470 6.23 14.79 -16.30
C LYS A 470 6.20 13.42 -15.65
N PHE A 471 6.07 12.37 -16.44
CA PHE A 471 6.45 11.04 -15.99
C PHE A 471 7.13 10.22 -17.07
N GLU A 472 7.88 9.22 -16.61
CA GLU A 472 8.56 8.23 -17.45
C GLU A 472 8.29 6.83 -16.92
N SER A 473 8.26 5.86 -17.83
CA SER A 473 8.18 4.42 -17.54
C SER A 473 9.27 3.72 -18.33
N PHE A 474 9.95 2.75 -17.72
CA PHE A 474 11.12 2.11 -18.30
C PHE A 474 11.25 0.66 -17.80
N GLN A 475 11.71 -0.24 -18.67
CA GLN A 475 11.88 -1.65 -18.38
C GLN A 475 13.36 -2.04 -18.38
N HIS A 476 13.79 -2.79 -17.36
CA HIS A 476 15.16 -3.32 -17.30
C HIS A 476 15.23 -4.71 -16.65
N GLY A 477 16.29 -5.44 -16.98
CA GLY A 477 16.54 -6.80 -16.50
C GLY A 477 17.07 -6.92 -15.07
N ASN A 478 17.44 -5.81 -14.40
CA ASN A 478 17.86 -5.86 -13.00
C ASN A 478 17.66 -4.54 -12.24
N ILE A 479 17.75 -4.62 -10.92
CA ILE A 479 17.54 -3.49 -9.99
C ILE A 479 18.58 -2.37 -10.14
N GLN A 480 19.83 -2.70 -10.47
CA GLN A 480 20.87 -1.68 -10.64
C GLN A 480 20.55 -0.79 -11.85
N THR A 481 20.20 -1.40 -12.98
CA THR A 481 19.80 -0.69 -14.21
C THR A 481 18.55 0.16 -14.02
N ILE A 482 17.62 -0.26 -13.16
CA ILE A 482 16.46 0.57 -12.77
C ILE A 482 16.90 1.83 -12.03
N GLY A 483 17.91 1.73 -11.16
CA GLY A 483 18.51 2.89 -10.50
C GLY A 483 19.14 3.84 -11.52
N ASP A 484 19.97 3.31 -12.42
CA ASP A 484 20.66 4.12 -13.43
C ASP A 484 19.67 4.88 -14.34
N ALA A 485 18.57 4.24 -14.72
CA ALA A 485 17.50 4.89 -15.50
C ALA A 485 16.77 5.98 -14.72
N LEU A 486 16.46 5.76 -13.44
CA LEU A 486 15.93 6.82 -12.58
C LEU A 486 16.90 8.01 -12.52
N LYS A 487 18.21 7.75 -12.44
CA LYS A 487 19.24 8.81 -12.40
C LYS A 487 19.17 9.66 -13.65
N HIS A 488 19.20 9.00 -14.80
CA HIS A 488 19.16 9.64 -16.10
C HIS A 488 17.90 10.49 -16.27
N ASN A 489 16.73 9.98 -15.86
CA ASN A 489 15.48 10.72 -15.95
C ASN A 489 15.48 11.98 -15.08
N ILE A 490 16.04 11.90 -13.87
CA ILE A 490 16.17 13.07 -12.98
C ILE A 490 17.11 14.10 -13.60
N GLU A 491 18.29 13.69 -14.08
CA GLU A 491 19.25 14.59 -14.71
C GLU A 491 18.67 15.27 -15.96
N SER A 492 17.91 14.52 -16.77
CA SER A 492 17.21 15.03 -17.95
C SER A 492 16.21 16.13 -17.59
N VAL A 493 15.36 15.90 -16.59
CA VAL A 493 14.38 16.91 -16.11
C VAL A 493 15.09 18.14 -15.55
N LEU A 494 16.17 17.97 -14.79
CA LEU A 494 16.93 19.09 -14.22
C LEU A 494 17.64 19.93 -15.29
N GLN A 495 18.06 19.32 -16.41
CA GLN A 495 18.75 20.02 -17.50
C GLN A 495 17.81 20.69 -18.50
N GLN A 496 16.65 20.10 -18.78
CA GLN A 496 15.79 20.51 -19.90
C GLN A 496 14.74 21.57 -19.54
N ASP A 497 14.31 21.66 -18.28
CA ASP A 497 13.03 22.31 -17.95
C ASP A 497 13.12 23.70 -17.28
N ASP A 498 14.29 24.36 -17.30
CA ASP A 498 14.57 25.65 -16.62
C ASP A 498 14.02 25.71 -15.18
N LEU A 499 14.11 24.58 -14.46
CA LEU A 499 13.63 24.45 -13.09
C LEU A 499 14.73 24.88 -12.12
N LYS A 500 14.44 25.87 -11.27
CA LYS A 500 15.35 26.32 -10.20
C LYS A 500 15.24 25.43 -8.96
N ILE A 501 15.71 24.18 -9.07
CA ILE A 501 15.61 23.19 -7.99
C ILE A 501 16.89 23.19 -7.15
N SER A 502 16.74 23.29 -5.82
CA SER A 502 17.82 23.24 -4.83
C SER A 502 17.86 21.91 -4.06
N LYS A 503 16.73 21.17 -4.00
CA LYS A 503 16.61 19.89 -3.28
C LYS A 503 15.66 18.92 -3.98
N LEU A 504 15.90 17.62 -3.81
CA LEU A 504 15.01 16.56 -4.28
C LEU A 504 14.41 15.76 -3.12
N VAL A 505 13.16 15.33 -3.28
CA VAL A 505 12.51 14.38 -2.38
C VAL A 505 11.97 13.21 -3.20
N ILE A 506 12.46 12.01 -2.93
CA ILE A 506 12.03 10.79 -3.62
C ILE A 506 11.07 10.02 -2.71
N HIS A 507 9.81 9.93 -3.10
CA HIS A 507 8.82 9.04 -2.49
C HIS A 507 8.92 7.66 -3.14
N TYR A 508 9.60 6.74 -2.47
CA TYR A 508 9.71 5.36 -2.92
C TYR A 508 8.61 4.50 -2.30
N TYR A 509 7.87 3.79 -3.15
CA TYR A 509 6.89 2.80 -2.70
C TYR A 509 7.38 1.38 -3.00
N LYS A 510 7.47 0.56 -1.95
CA LYS A 510 7.89 -0.84 -2.06
C LYS A 510 6.72 -1.75 -2.44
N THR A 511 6.70 -2.22 -3.68
CA THR A 511 5.86 -3.34 -4.16
C THR A 511 6.57 -4.70 -4.05
N LEU A 512 7.91 -4.68 -4.04
CA LEU A 512 8.75 -5.86 -4.19
C LEU A 512 8.91 -6.60 -2.86
N ASN A 513 9.42 -7.83 -2.95
CA ASN A 513 9.75 -8.62 -1.77
C ASN A 513 10.85 -7.94 -0.93
N ASP A 514 11.13 -8.49 0.26
CA ASP A 514 12.07 -7.87 1.19
C ASP A 514 13.51 -7.79 0.68
N GLU A 515 13.96 -8.78 -0.09
CA GLU A 515 15.30 -8.81 -0.66
C GLU A 515 15.45 -7.78 -1.79
N GLU A 516 14.55 -7.83 -2.76
CA GLU A 516 14.51 -6.90 -3.90
C GLU A 516 14.30 -5.45 -3.44
N GLY A 517 13.40 -5.23 -2.48
CA GLY A 517 13.19 -3.92 -1.88
C GLY A 517 14.44 -3.38 -1.18
N ARG A 518 15.21 -4.24 -0.49
CA ARG A 518 16.50 -3.85 0.12
C ARG A 518 17.54 -3.49 -0.94
N ALA A 519 17.57 -4.19 -2.07
CA ALA A 519 18.47 -3.88 -3.17
C ALA A 519 18.16 -2.50 -3.81
N ILE A 520 16.87 -2.16 -3.97
CA ILE A 520 16.47 -0.82 -4.42
C ILE A 520 16.86 0.24 -3.38
N GLU A 521 16.56 0.02 -2.09
CA GLU A 521 16.95 0.96 -1.04
C GLU A 521 18.47 1.19 -1.01
N LYS A 522 19.27 0.13 -1.24
CA LYS A 522 20.72 0.23 -1.36
C LYS A 522 21.13 1.08 -2.56
N THR A 523 20.53 0.84 -3.73
CA THR A 523 20.79 1.60 -4.95
C THR A 523 20.50 3.09 -4.75
N LEU A 524 19.34 3.41 -4.16
CA LEU A 524 18.93 4.78 -3.85
C LEU A 524 19.81 5.45 -2.77
N LYS A 525 20.40 4.67 -1.85
CA LYS A 525 21.31 5.20 -0.81
C LYS A 525 22.65 5.66 -1.38
N PHE A 526 23.16 4.98 -2.41
CA PHE A 526 24.43 5.29 -3.08
C PHE A 526 24.23 6.08 -4.38
N PHE A 527 23.03 6.61 -4.57
CA PHE A 527 22.65 7.37 -5.74
C PHE A 527 23.38 8.72 -5.75
N ASN A 528 24.38 8.87 -6.61
CA ASN A 528 25.22 10.07 -6.60
C ASN A 528 24.66 11.13 -7.55
N LEU A 529 23.87 12.05 -7.00
CA LEU A 529 23.35 13.24 -7.67
C LEU A 529 24.07 14.50 -7.16
N ASP A 530 24.26 15.49 -8.03
CA ASP A 530 24.91 16.76 -7.69
C ASP A 530 24.02 17.70 -6.84
N ILE A 531 22.79 17.29 -6.58
CA ILE A 531 21.79 18.03 -5.79
C ILE A 531 21.43 17.25 -4.52
N PRO A 532 21.30 17.90 -3.35
CA PRO A 532 20.90 17.23 -2.13
C PRO A 532 19.54 16.54 -2.29
N PHE A 533 19.45 15.28 -1.88
CA PHE A 533 18.20 14.52 -1.93
C PHE A 533 17.94 13.69 -0.68
N VAL A 534 16.68 13.32 -0.49
CA VAL A 534 16.22 12.41 0.56
C VAL A 534 15.22 11.42 -0.01
N VAL A 535 15.26 10.18 0.48
CA VAL A 535 14.35 9.12 0.05
C VAL A 535 13.41 8.79 1.20
N LEU A 536 12.10 8.90 0.95
CA LEU A 536 11.05 8.45 1.85
C LEU A 536 10.53 7.12 1.34
N THR A 537 10.87 6.01 2.00
CA THR A 537 10.19 4.74 1.75
C THR A 537 8.85 4.78 2.48
N ILE A 538 7.76 4.78 1.72
CA ILE A 538 6.41 4.88 2.26
C ILE A 538 5.71 3.54 2.02
N ASN A 539 5.40 2.82 3.09
CA ASN A 539 4.61 1.60 3.00
C ASN A 539 3.13 1.95 2.98
N ASP A 540 2.32 1.18 2.25
CA ASP A 540 0.89 1.43 2.23
C ASP A 540 0.22 1.10 3.57
N SER A 541 -1.01 1.57 3.72
CA SER A 541 -1.87 1.30 4.87
C SER A 541 -2.26 -0.19 5.01
N LYS A 542 -1.72 -1.11 4.18
CA LYS A 542 -1.87 -2.55 4.41
C LYS A 542 -0.81 -3.08 5.35
N SER A 543 0.24 -2.32 5.64
CA SER A 543 1.16 -2.65 6.73
C SER A 543 0.41 -2.55 8.05
N LYS A 544 0.19 -3.71 8.68
CA LYS A 544 -0.55 -3.85 9.94
C LYS A 544 0.36 -4.14 11.13
N ASP A 545 1.66 -3.94 10.98
CA ASP A 545 2.62 -4.26 12.04
C ASP A 545 2.52 -3.22 13.16
N TYR A 546 2.71 -1.94 12.85
CA TYR A 546 2.59 -0.83 13.79
C TYR A 546 1.29 -0.05 13.56
N VAL A 547 0.39 -0.08 14.54
CA VAL A 547 -0.87 0.66 14.51
C VAL A 547 -1.05 1.36 15.85
N PHE A 548 -1.44 2.63 15.79
CA PHE A 548 -1.81 3.41 16.97
C PHE A 548 -3.29 3.78 16.94
N PHE A 549 -3.88 3.95 18.12
CA PHE A 549 -5.31 4.03 18.34
C PHE A 549 -5.63 5.22 19.23
N ASP A 550 -6.75 5.88 18.97
CA ASP A 550 -7.35 6.87 19.86
C ASP A 550 -8.45 6.22 20.70
N THR A 551 -8.12 5.86 21.94
CA THR A 551 -9.02 5.08 22.81
C THR A 551 -10.19 5.90 23.36
N GLN A 552 -10.21 7.22 23.16
CA GLN A 552 -11.36 8.06 23.51
C GLN A 552 -12.38 8.20 22.37
N TYR A 553 -12.00 7.86 21.13
CA TYR A 553 -12.92 7.87 20.01
C TYR A 553 -13.62 6.52 19.89
N SER A 554 -14.94 6.52 19.76
CA SER A 554 -15.75 5.28 19.71
C SER A 554 -15.39 4.34 18.57
N ASN A 555 -14.84 4.88 17.48
CA ASN A 555 -14.35 4.11 16.32
C ASN A 555 -12.84 3.87 16.35
N ILE A 556 -12.13 4.29 17.41
CA ILE A 556 -10.72 3.98 17.72
C ILE A 556 -9.67 4.55 16.74
N MET A 557 -10.08 4.98 15.54
CA MET A 557 -9.21 5.54 14.51
C MET A 557 -8.67 6.93 14.90
N PRO A 558 -7.35 7.19 14.89
CA PRO A 558 -6.77 8.49 15.23
C PRO A 558 -7.14 9.62 14.25
N VAL A 559 -7.04 10.87 14.73
CA VAL A 559 -7.20 12.07 13.89
C VAL A 559 -6.13 12.11 12.79
N SER A 560 -6.55 12.46 11.58
CA SER A 560 -5.72 12.67 10.39
C SER A 560 -4.65 13.74 10.65
N GLY A 561 -3.44 13.54 10.12
CA GLY A 561 -2.28 14.40 10.37
C GLY A 561 -1.54 14.13 11.68
N THR A 562 -1.97 13.14 12.47
CA THR A 562 -1.21 12.71 13.67
C THR A 562 0.00 11.88 13.26
N ILE A 563 1.17 12.21 13.78
CA ILE A 563 2.46 11.59 13.46
C ILE A 563 3.05 10.98 14.73
N ILE A 564 3.44 9.71 14.68
CA ILE A 564 4.13 9.02 15.77
C ILE A 564 5.56 8.70 15.36
N GLU A 565 6.54 9.11 16.17
CA GLU A 565 7.93 8.70 15.96
C GLU A 565 8.17 7.29 16.53
N LEU A 566 8.49 6.33 15.66
CA LEU A 566 8.81 4.96 16.05
C LEU A 566 10.29 4.79 16.38
N LYS A 567 11.14 5.44 15.58
CA LYS A 567 12.59 5.45 15.74
C LYS A 567 13.11 6.84 15.38
N TRP A 568 13.90 7.40 16.30
CA TRP A 568 14.45 8.74 16.21
C TRP A 568 15.04 9.04 14.83
N LYS A 569 14.51 10.08 14.17
CA LYS A 569 14.95 10.59 12.86
C LYS A 569 14.91 9.61 11.68
N SER A 570 14.30 8.43 11.81
CA SER A 570 14.33 7.41 10.75
C SER A 570 13.01 6.73 10.45
N GLU A 571 12.13 6.47 11.41
CA GLU A 571 10.85 5.76 11.16
C GLU A 571 9.68 6.42 11.89
N TYR A 572 8.59 6.63 11.14
CA TYR A 572 7.41 7.35 11.59
C TYR A 572 6.13 6.64 11.14
N LEU A 573 5.04 6.87 11.87
CA LEU A 573 3.68 6.59 11.42
C LEU A 573 2.94 7.90 11.16
N LEU A 574 2.18 7.96 10.07
CA LEU A 574 1.29 9.08 9.75
C LEU A 574 -0.15 8.58 9.63
N SER A 575 -1.03 9.06 10.50
CA SER A 575 -2.48 8.89 10.33
C SER A 575 -2.94 9.75 9.15
N ASN A 576 -3.38 9.14 8.06
CA ASN A 576 -3.84 9.84 6.87
C ASN A 576 -5.20 9.32 6.44
N ASN A 577 -6.25 9.97 6.92
CA ASN A 577 -7.63 9.51 6.78
C ASN A 577 -8.62 10.70 6.76
N MET A 578 -9.92 10.41 6.68
CA MET A 578 -10.97 11.43 6.60
C MET A 578 -11.38 12.05 7.95
N ARG A 579 -10.76 11.68 9.09
CA ARG A 579 -11.06 12.24 10.42
C ARG A 579 -10.25 13.51 10.65
N HIS A 580 -10.83 14.68 10.48
CA HIS A 580 -10.09 15.95 10.57
C HIS A 580 -10.16 16.63 11.94
N ASP A 581 -11.06 16.19 12.82
CA ASP A 581 -11.23 16.79 14.14
C ASP A 581 -11.53 15.72 15.21
N GLU A 582 -11.38 16.11 16.48
CA GLU A 582 -11.50 15.19 17.63
C GLU A 582 -12.95 14.75 17.87
N LEU A 583 -13.92 15.67 17.68
CA LEU A 583 -15.35 15.43 17.89
C LEU A 583 -15.98 14.60 16.75
N GLN A 584 -15.39 14.70 15.57
CA GLN A 584 -15.78 14.11 14.30
C GLN A 584 -17.29 14.28 14.00
N SER A 585 -17.65 15.47 13.51
CA SER A 585 -19.06 15.85 13.26
C SER A 585 -19.74 15.16 12.07
N TYR A 586 -18.98 14.45 11.23
CA TYR A 586 -19.49 13.79 10.02
C TYR A 586 -19.10 12.31 9.95
N ARG A 587 -19.89 11.55 9.19
CA ARG A 587 -19.67 10.10 9.01
C ARG A 587 -18.39 9.82 8.24
N ILE A 588 -17.59 8.90 8.76
CA ILE A 588 -16.40 8.35 8.11
C ILE A 588 -16.79 7.06 7.41
N TRP A 589 -16.31 6.89 6.19
CA TRP A 589 -16.61 5.73 5.35
C TRP A 589 -15.43 4.79 5.13
N GLN A 590 -14.22 5.21 5.49
CA GLN A 590 -12.99 4.47 5.25
C GLN A 590 -12.07 4.55 6.46
N TYR A 591 -11.42 3.43 6.77
CA TYR A 591 -10.59 3.25 7.95
C TYR A 591 -9.17 2.78 7.56
N PRO A 592 -8.38 3.57 6.81
CA PRO A 592 -7.03 3.17 6.42
C PRO A 592 -6.09 3.22 7.62
N PHE A 593 -5.31 2.16 7.85
CA PHE A 593 -4.25 2.19 8.86
C PHE A 593 -3.18 3.26 8.55
N PRO A 594 -2.37 3.66 9.52
CA PRO A 594 -1.38 4.71 9.34
C PRO A 594 -0.33 4.31 8.28
N LEU A 595 0.19 5.30 7.56
CA LEU A 595 1.34 5.10 6.67
C LEU A 595 2.59 4.96 7.51
N LYS A 596 3.38 3.91 7.26
CA LYS A 596 4.74 3.81 7.81
C LYS A 596 5.73 4.46 6.85
N ILE A 597 6.46 5.44 7.35
CA ILE A 597 7.41 6.24 6.58
C ILE A 597 8.81 6.03 7.14
N LYS A 598 9.72 5.55 6.30
CA LYS A 598 11.15 5.43 6.62
C LYS A 598 11.92 6.52 5.87
N VAL A 599 12.70 7.30 6.61
CA VAL A 599 13.54 8.38 6.07
C VAL A 599 14.94 7.84 5.83
N ASN A 600 15.31 7.71 4.56
CA ASN A 600 16.63 7.29 4.13
C ASN A 600 17.38 8.50 3.58
N LYS A 601 18.49 8.87 4.24
CA LYS A 601 19.39 9.92 3.79
C LYS A 601 20.61 9.28 3.10
N PRO A 602 21.03 9.79 1.93
CA PRO A 602 22.29 9.39 1.30
C PRO A 602 23.48 9.71 2.22
N GLU A 603 24.58 8.97 2.08
CA GLU A 603 25.74 9.11 2.99
C GLU A 603 26.44 10.47 2.88
N ASN A 604 26.33 11.14 1.74
CA ASN A 604 26.95 12.43 1.45
C ASN A 604 26.07 13.65 1.82
N VAL A 605 24.90 13.46 2.43
CA VAL A 605 23.96 14.54 2.77
C VAL A 605 23.97 14.81 4.28
N LEU A 606 24.25 16.06 4.66
CA LEU A 606 24.24 16.48 6.08
C LEU A 606 22.86 16.31 6.73
N HIS A 607 22.86 15.97 8.03
CA HIS A 607 21.65 15.59 8.76
C HIS A 607 20.60 16.72 8.89
N ASP A 608 20.96 17.98 8.69
CA ASP A 608 20.16 19.18 8.89
C ASP A 608 19.57 19.80 7.61
N ILE A 609 19.99 19.35 6.42
CA ILE A 609 19.51 19.89 5.13
C ILE A 609 17.99 19.69 4.96
N PHE A 610 17.47 18.60 5.52
CA PHE A 610 16.06 18.23 5.46
C PHE A 610 15.42 18.14 6.85
N ASP A 611 14.37 18.94 7.04
CA ASP A 611 13.47 18.86 8.18
C ASP A 611 12.49 17.69 7.99
N VAL A 612 12.64 16.65 8.82
CA VAL A 612 11.84 15.42 8.74
C VAL A 612 10.35 15.69 8.93
N LYS A 613 9.98 16.64 9.80
CA LYS A 613 8.58 16.97 10.00
C LYS A 613 7.99 17.60 8.73
N GLN A 614 8.74 18.46 8.03
CA GLN A 614 8.30 19.03 6.75
C GLN A 614 8.15 17.97 5.66
N LEU A 615 9.02 16.96 5.63
CA LEU A 615 8.90 15.83 4.71
C LEU A 615 7.61 15.04 4.97
N ILE A 616 7.27 14.76 6.23
CA ILE A 616 6.03 14.05 6.58
C ILE A 616 4.80 14.93 6.31
N ASP A 617 4.87 16.23 6.60
CA ASP A 617 3.83 17.21 6.25
C ASP A 617 3.60 17.23 4.72
N GLN A 618 4.65 17.11 3.91
CA GLN A 618 4.56 17.01 2.45
C GLN A 618 3.87 15.71 2.02
N VAL A 619 4.22 14.56 2.59
CA VAL A 619 3.51 13.28 2.34
C VAL A 619 2.02 13.42 2.63
N TYR A 620 1.66 14.08 3.74
CA TYR A 620 0.27 14.34 4.09
C TYR A 620 -0.41 15.25 3.06
N SER A 621 0.18 16.41 2.74
CA SER A 621 -0.37 17.36 1.77
C SER A 621 -0.53 16.75 0.38
N PHE A 622 0.42 15.94 -0.09
CA PHE A 622 0.33 15.27 -1.38
C PHE A 622 -0.81 14.25 -1.48
N SER A 623 -1.40 13.82 -0.36
CA SER A 623 -2.63 12.99 -0.37
C SER A 623 -3.92 13.79 -0.62
N ARG A 624 -3.84 15.12 -0.50
CA ARG A 624 -4.95 16.06 -0.67
C ARG A 624 -5.14 16.55 -2.11
N ILE A 625 -4.18 16.27 -3.00
CA ILE A 625 -4.19 16.63 -4.43
C ILE A 625 -4.55 15.43 -5.33
N TYR A 626 -5.27 14.45 -4.79
CA TYR A 626 -5.71 13.28 -5.54
C TYR A 626 -6.87 13.59 -6.49
N TRP A 627 -6.57 14.10 -7.69
CA TRP A 627 -7.52 14.52 -8.73
C TRP A 627 -8.35 13.38 -9.39
N LYS A 628 -8.40 12.20 -8.80
CA LYS A 628 -9.34 11.13 -9.19
C LYS A 628 -10.61 11.11 -8.32
N SER A 629 -10.59 11.80 -7.17
CA SER A 629 -11.72 11.88 -6.25
C SER A 629 -11.73 13.21 -5.50
N ILE A 630 -12.92 13.68 -5.12
CA ILE A 630 -13.08 14.82 -4.21
C ILE A 630 -12.93 14.44 -2.72
N GLY A 631 -12.81 13.15 -2.41
CA GLY A 631 -12.48 12.65 -1.07
C GLY A 631 -10.98 12.52 -0.87
N GLN A 632 -10.51 12.72 0.37
CA GLN A 632 -9.09 12.54 0.70
C GLN A 632 -8.64 11.09 0.48
N ALA A 633 -7.50 10.92 -0.21
CA ALA A 633 -6.85 9.64 -0.35
C ALA A 633 -5.99 9.31 0.88
N SER A 634 -5.85 8.02 1.19
CA SER A 634 -4.94 7.56 2.25
C SER A 634 -3.46 7.61 1.84
N LEU A 635 -3.16 7.67 0.54
CA LEU A 635 -1.81 7.69 -0.02
C LEU A 635 -1.54 9.00 -0.79
N PRO A 636 -0.31 9.53 -0.75
CA PRO A 636 0.08 10.68 -1.57
C PRO A 636 -0.02 10.35 -3.06
N VAL A 637 -0.28 11.36 -3.90
CA VAL A 637 -0.36 11.19 -5.37
C VAL A 637 0.92 10.64 -5.98
N THR A 638 2.09 10.96 -5.42
CA THR A 638 3.39 10.39 -5.83
C THR A 638 3.44 8.87 -5.71
N ILE A 639 2.58 8.24 -4.92
CA ILE A 639 2.47 6.78 -4.83
C ILE A 639 1.24 6.30 -5.59
N SER A 640 0.09 6.93 -5.36
CA SER A 640 -1.17 6.52 -5.97
C SER A 640 -1.10 6.55 -7.50
N TYR A 641 -0.53 7.60 -8.08
CA TYR A 641 -0.42 7.74 -9.54
C TYR A 641 0.65 6.80 -10.10
N SER A 642 1.80 6.69 -9.45
CA SER A 642 2.86 5.73 -9.80
C SER A 642 2.35 4.30 -9.85
N LYS A 643 1.52 3.89 -8.87
CA LYS A 643 0.85 2.57 -8.87
C LYS A 643 -0.09 2.41 -10.06
N ILE A 644 -0.92 3.40 -10.35
CA ILE A 644 -1.90 3.33 -11.46
C ILE A 644 -1.16 3.23 -12.81
N VAL A 645 -0.10 4.02 -13.00
CA VAL A 645 0.72 3.98 -14.21
C VAL A 645 1.42 2.64 -14.36
N ALA A 646 2.09 2.14 -13.31
CA ALA A 646 2.75 0.84 -13.35
C ALA A 646 1.79 -0.30 -13.70
N ASP A 647 0.57 -0.22 -13.17
CA ASP A 647 -0.47 -1.21 -13.44
C ASP A 647 -0.95 -1.17 -14.89
N LEU A 648 -1.20 0.04 -15.42
CA LEU A 648 -1.61 0.22 -16.82
C LEU A 648 -0.50 -0.19 -17.80
N ALA A 649 0.73 0.30 -17.59
CA ALA A 649 1.87 0.01 -18.44
C ALA A 649 2.21 -1.49 -18.47
N ALA A 650 2.03 -2.21 -17.36
CA ALA A 650 2.22 -3.67 -17.34
C ALA A 650 1.28 -4.44 -18.30
N HIS A 651 0.19 -3.83 -18.78
CA HIS A 651 -0.74 -4.43 -19.73
C HIS A 651 -0.64 -3.82 -21.13
N PHE A 652 0.27 -2.86 -21.36
CA PHE A 652 0.50 -2.29 -22.68
C PHE A 652 1.49 -3.16 -23.48
N PRO A 653 1.45 -3.09 -24.83
CA PRO A 653 2.45 -3.74 -25.68
C PRO A 653 3.88 -3.38 -25.25
N ASP A 654 4.73 -4.40 -25.17
CA ASP A 654 6.13 -4.33 -24.73
C ASP A 654 6.33 -3.68 -23.35
N HIS A 655 5.25 -3.53 -22.56
CA HIS A 655 5.21 -2.82 -21.28
C HIS A 655 5.70 -1.35 -21.34
N GLU A 656 5.61 -0.74 -22.52
CA GLU A 656 6.05 0.63 -22.77
C GLU A 656 4.88 1.61 -22.93
N LEU A 657 5.17 2.88 -22.69
CA LEU A 657 4.25 3.96 -23.00
C LEU A 657 4.37 4.35 -24.47
N PRO A 658 3.27 4.76 -25.13
CA PRO A 658 3.34 5.32 -26.46
C PRO A 658 4.29 6.52 -26.56
N GLN A 659 5.09 6.57 -27.62
CA GLN A 659 6.05 7.65 -27.86
C GLN A 659 5.37 8.90 -28.43
N ASN A 660 4.55 9.56 -27.62
CA ASN A 660 3.93 10.85 -27.94
C ASN A 660 3.82 11.76 -26.70
N PRO A 661 3.77 13.09 -26.86
CA PRO A 661 3.76 14.01 -25.71
C PRO A 661 2.62 13.75 -24.71
N VAL A 662 1.41 13.46 -25.21
CA VAL A 662 0.22 13.22 -24.37
C VAL A 662 0.45 12.05 -23.42
N ALA A 663 1.16 11.02 -23.85
CA ALA A 663 1.47 9.87 -23.02
C ALA A 663 2.44 10.16 -21.87
N HIS A 664 3.24 11.24 -21.91
CA HIS A 664 4.26 11.56 -20.89
C HIS A 664 3.98 12.85 -20.08
N THR A 665 3.10 13.73 -20.56
CA THR A 665 2.81 15.03 -19.91
C THR A 665 1.38 15.16 -19.39
N ASN A 666 0.44 14.30 -19.81
CA ASN A 666 -0.95 14.34 -19.35
C ASN A 666 -1.25 13.24 -18.33
N LEU A 667 -2.20 13.54 -17.44
CA LEU A 667 -2.71 12.60 -16.44
C LEU A 667 -3.76 11.64 -17.02
N TRP A 668 -3.48 11.06 -18.19
CA TRP A 668 -4.40 10.21 -18.96
C TRP A 668 -4.90 8.98 -18.19
N PHE A 669 -4.15 8.54 -17.18
CA PHE A 669 -4.38 7.36 -16.35
C PHE A 669 -5.43 7.54 -15.24
N LEU A 670 -5.91 8.76 -14.99
CA LEU A 670 -6.89 9.03 -13.91
C LEU A 670 -8.24 8.34 -14.09
#